data_AF-A0A451CBF7-F1
#
_entry.id   AF-A0A451CBF7-F1
#
_cell.length_a   1.000
_cell.length_b   1.000
_cell.length_c   1.000
_cell.angle_alpha   90.00
_cell.angle_beta   90.00
_cell.angle_gamma   90.00
#
_symmetry.space_group_name_H-M   'P 1'
#
loop_
_entity.id
_entity.type
_entity.pdbx_description
1 polymer ?
#
loop_
_entity_poly.entity_id
_entity_poly.type
_entity_poly.pdbx_seq_one_letter_code
_entity_poly.pdbx_strand_id
1 'polypeptide(L)'
;DVKCLGFLYLYVGRYPRNNASRNTMDKLRQYCQALLRQDAIRVTVIGSAHGLDAVALKHAPNAREIVTGWMNEDTVGLPLPTSESGYEVTLIDREPEPLRFASDVHLPDHSFVADLNHPYSAELAQHLAESSDVVSAIGVTSYLGMEEMERILRTAFVEGNGKLLYFSVLRYLDTNAYVDLCRKNGLTVRYLGDLPQRLYQDEEEKRRIQGILKSKNLLGEADETGLVTSLFLAYREDSIRGGGDSRDSDSQRQKPGTLVIKGQENTLVGSTEDCFSDSAADWIHPWHIALSKEDSENPAISAKLVALHVKGELRSGDRVTIVTDSPTGDVEHWASMFPTEYDISEQPLTDSALRQEFTRITPAINANIVNELPATSEALEAELHEFGHALVRSGRPIDEGLVLDLLRGSGNTMDYQYGNTAREKVEGSSSLKVTPWPKELSILPHNELTYHTEFPKNAAFICKKPAPYGGETSIYDCARAFENLPPDLRTKLENHDVIFYKRYVKALDHERYPSWQRIVGENATHEDLVKHFGSMGYECAVFELEDNGGRTTVVETRLKRPAVYEYQGHSCLHSSIVGISPYWYEKVWPGREPPLTVSWDDGSPLSFEEFFRMDKALSSARIFYDNWRQHDVLLLDNVRIAHGRMPFMGERTTGLLIAQALRFRKDAGSWHVEPVK
;
A
#
# COMPACT_ATOMS: atom_id res chain seq x y z
N ASP A 1 -50.13 -9.78 7.53
CA ASP A 1 -50.26 -10.48 8.83
C ASP A 1 -49.64 -11.87 8.91
N VAL A 2 -50.14 -12.92 8.24
CA VAL A 2 -49.51 -14.27 8.35
C VAL A 2 -48.11 -14.35 7.73
N LYS A 3 -47.80 -13.50 6.72
CA LYS A 3 -46.45 -13.42 6.12
C LYS A 3 -45.43 -12.61 6.96
N CYS A 4 -45.88 -11.62 7.73
CA CYS A 4 -45.00 -10.85 8.63
C CYS A 4 -44.54 -11.70 9.82
N LEU A 5 -45.38 -12.63 10.28
CA LEU A 5 -45.02 -13.68 11.24
C LEU A 5 -43.93 -14.61 10.69
N GLY A 6 -43.85 -14.84 9.38
CA GLY A 6 -42.80 -15.64 8.72
C GLY A 6 -41.41 -14.97 8.77
N PHE A 7 -41.34 -13.66 8.48
CA PHE A 7 -40.10 -12.87 8.64
C PHE A 7 -39.66 -12.82 10.12
N LEU A 8 -40.62 -12.67 11.05
CA LEU A 8 -40.36 -12.81 12.48
C LEU A 8 -39.96 -14.25 12.86
N TYR A 9 -40.29 -15.29 12.09
CA TYR A 9 -39.85 -16.66 12.36
C TYR A 9 -38.40 -16.89 11.90
N LEU A 10 -37.96 -16.34 10.77
CA LEU A 10 -36.53 -16.30 10.42
C LEU A 10 -35.71 -15.43 11.40
N TYR A 11 -36.33 -14.37 11.95
CA TYR A 11 -35.66 -13.42 12.83
C TYR A 11 -35.73 -13.80 14.32
N VAL A 12 -36.79 -14.48 14.76
CA VAL A 12 -37.19 -14.68 16.18
C VAL A 12 -37.64 -16.14 16.46
N GLY A 13 -37.65 -17.04 15.47
CA GLY A 13 -38.12 -18.42 15.61
C GLY A 13 -37.32 -19.23 16.64
N ARG A 14 -37.92 -19.41 17.82
CA ARG A 14 -37.54 -20.30 18.94
C ARG A 14 -36.21 -20.09 19.67
N TYR A 15 -35.31 -19.25 19.18
CA TYR A 15 -34.07 -18.92 19.89
C TYR A 15 -33.70 -17.44 19.68
N PRO A 16 -33.81 -16.56 20.70
CA PRO A 16 -33.41 -15.14 20.60
C PRO A 16 -31.87 -14.90 20.50
N ARG A 17 -31.10 -15.65 19.68
CA ARG A 17 -29.78 -16.16 20.11
C ARG A 17 -28.58 -16.25 19.14
N ASN A 18 -28.42 -15.40 18.13
CA ASN A 18 -27.10 -15.40 17.45
C ASN A 18 -26.66 -14.05 16.89
N ASN A 19 -25.90 -13.30 17.69
CA ASN A 19 -25.14 -12.14 17.20
C ASN A 19 -23.84 -12.57 16.48
N ALA A 20 -23.37 -13.80 16.69
CA ALA A 20 -22.11 -14.28 16.11
C ALA A 20 -22.18 -14.45 14.58
N SER A 21 -23.31 -14.92 14.04
CA SER A 21 -23.52 -15.07 12.60
C SER A 21 -23.46 -13.72 11.86
N ARG A 22 -24.10 -12.69 12.43
CA ARG A 22 -24.20 -11.31 11.91
C ARG A 22 -22.85 -10.65 11.58
N ASN A 23 -21.84 -10.85 12.42
CA ASN A 23 -20.52 -10.22 12.28
C ASN A 23 -19.50 -11.08 11.51
N THR A 24 -19.86 -12.32 11.14
CA THR A 24 -18.92 -13.29 10.56
C THR A 24 -18.95 -13.30 9.04
N MET A 25 -20.07 -12.91 8.42
CA MET A 25 -20.26 -13.08 6.98
C MET A 25 -19.45 -12.11 6.10
N ASP A 26 -19.21 -10.88 6.56
CA ASP A 26 -18.29 -9.97 5.86
C ASP A 26 -16.88 -10.59 5.78
N LYS A 27 -16.44 -11.21 6.87
CA LYS A 27 -15.17 -11.95 6.91
C LYS A 27 -15.21 -13.15 5.97
N LEU A 28 -16.28 -13.96 6.02
CA LEU A 28 -16.43 -15.14 5.16
C LEU A 28 -16.36 -14.75 3.68
N ARG A 29 -17.06 -13.68 3.26
CA ARG A 29 -17.02 -13.17 1.89
C ARG A 29 -15.60 -12.78 1.46
N GLN A 30 -14.90 -11.98 2.26
CA GLN A 30 -13.52 -11.55 2.01
C GLN A 30 -12.55 -12.74 1.90
N TYR A 31 -12.63 -13.71 2.83
CA TYR A 31 -11.77 -14.88 2.84
C TYR A 31 -12.05 -15.83 1.66
N CYS A 32 -13.32 -16.06 1.33
CA CYS A 32 -13.71 -16.93 0.22
C CYS A 32 -13.21 -16.38 -1.12
N GLN A 33 -13.36 -15.08 -1.38
CA GLN A 33 -12.86 -14.44 -2.60
C GLN A 33 -11.33 -14.42 -2.67
N ALA A 34 -10.64 -14.27 -1.53
CA ALA A 34 -9.18 -14.28 -1.50
C ALA A 34 -8.59 -15.68 -1.77
N LEU A 35 -9.25 -16.74 -1.28
CA LEU A 35 -8.73 -18.11 -1.30
C LEU A 35 -9.20 -18.94 -2.51
N LEU A 36 -10.41 -18.70 -3.04
CA LEU A 36 -10.99 -19.50 -4.12
C LEU A 36 -10.85 -18.79 -5.47
N ARG A 37 -10.27 -19.47 -6.47
CA ARG A 37 -10.11 -18.98 -7.86
C ARG A 37 -11.27 -19.45 -8.76
N GLN A 38 -12.50 -19.06 -8.48
CA GLN A 38 -13.67 -19.51 -9.24
C GLN A 38 -14.68 -18.40 -9.49
N ASP A 39 -15.38 -18.48 -10.63
CA ASP A 39 -16.40 -17.51 -11.08
C ASP A 39 -17.68 -17.56 -10.23
N ALA A 40 -18.02 -18.73 -9.67
CA ALA A 40 -19.11 -18.90 -8.71
C ALA A 40 -18.67 -19.81 -7.54
N ILE A 41 -18.94 -19.39 -6.31
CA ILE A 41 -18.58 -20.09 -5.07
C ILE A 41 -19.83 -20.77 -4.50
N ARG A 42 -19.82 -22.11 -4.41
CA ARG A 42 -20.96 -22.89 -3.88
C ARG A 42 -20.85 -22.99 -2.36
N VAL A 43 -21.78 -22.36 -1.65
CA VAL A 43 -21.81 -22.26 -0.20
C VAL A 43 -22.99 -23.05 0.36
N THR A 44 -22.71 -24.03 1.20
CA THR A 44 -23.72 -24.77 1.94
C THR A 44 -23.78 -24.29 3.39
N VAL A 45 -24.92 -23.75 3.80
CA VAL A 45 -25.16 -23.26 5.16
C VAL A 45 -25.98 -24.27 5.94
N ILE A 46 -25.44 -24.74 7.05
CA ILE A 46 -26.07 -25.68 7.96
C ILE A 46 -26.72 -24.92 9.11
N GLY A 47 -28.01 -25.16 9.34
CA GLY A 47 -28.79 -24.47 10.37
C GLY A 47 -29.44 -23.19 9.87
N SER A 48 -30.19 -23.28 8.78
CA SER A 48 -30.74 -22.15 8.03
C SER A 48 -31.72 -21.24 8.78
N ALA A 49 -32.14 -21.59 10.00
CA ALA A 49 -33.11 -20.87 10.83
C ALA A 49 -32.78 -19.38 11.09
N HIS A 50 -31.64 -18.88 10.61
CA HIS A 50 -31.20 -17.49 10.70
C HIS A 50 -30.74 -16.95 9.34
N GLY A 51 -31.49 -17.18 8.25
CA GLY A 51 -31.17 -16.89 6.83
C GLY A 51 -30.56 -15.52 6.46
N LEU A 52 -30.34 -14.61 7.41
CA LEU A 52 -29.49 -13.43 7.31
C LEU A 52 -28.11 -13.72 6.69
N ASP A 53 -27.49 -14.86 7.03
CA ASP A 53 -26.15 -15.20 6.54
C ASP A 53 -26.14 -15.45 5.02
N ALA A 54 -27.13 -16.21 4.55
CA ALA A 54 -27.35 -16.43 3.13
C ALA A 54 -27.76 -15.14 2.42
N VAL A 55 -28.52 -14.25 3.09
CA VAL A 55 -28.99 -12.99 2.48
C VAL A 55 -27.82 -12.04 2.25
N ALA A 56 -26.93 -11.92 3.23
CA ALA A 56 -25.73 -11.09 3.12
C ALA A 56 -24.81 -11.58 1.98
N LEU A 57 -24.62 -12.90 1.84
CA LEU A 57 -23.84 -13.50 0.76
C LEU A 57 -24.50 -13.31 -0.62
N LYS A 58 -25.82 -13.46 -0.72
CA LYS A 58 -26.53 -13.47 -2.00
C LYS A 58 -26.94 -12.09 -2.50
N HIS A 59 -27.17 -11.12 -1.63
CA HIS A 59 -27.75 -9.83 -2.02
C HIS A 59 -26.87 -8.62 -1.70
N ALA A 60 -25.77 -8.80 -0.95
CA ALA A 60 -24.82 -7.77 -0.56
C ALA A 60 -25.28 -6.58 0.32
N PRO A 61 -26.46 -6.50 0.99
CA PRO A 61 -26.71 -5.48 2.00
C PRO A 61 -25.93 -5.78 3.28
N ASN A 62 -25.43 -4.74 3.96
CA ASN A 62 -24.89 -4.93 5.31
C ASN A 62 -26.03 -5.32 6.28
N ALA A 63 -25.69 -5.95 7.42
CA ALA A 63 -26.68 -6.46 8.37
C ALA A 63 -27.67 -5.37 8.85
N ARG A 64 -27.24 -4.10 8.88
CA ARG A 64 -28.08 -2.97 9.28
C ARG A 64 -29.13 -2.65 8.22
N GLU A 65 -28.78 -2.67 6.94
CA GLU A 65 -29.72 -2.45 5.82
C GLU A 65 -30.77 -3.55 5.72
N ILE A 66 -30.37 -4.81 5.92
CA ILE A 66 -31.32 -5.93 5.96
C ILE A 66 -32.32 -5.73 7.11
N VAL A 67 -31.82 -5.40 8.30
CA VAL A 67 -32.64 -5.17 9.49
C VAL A 67 -33.54 -3.95 9.32
N THR A 68 -33.04 -2.86 8.75
CA THR A 68 -33.85 -1.67 8.43
C THR A 68 -34.94 -1.99 7.41
N GLY A 69 -34.64 -2.79 6.38
CA GLY A 69 -35.63 -3.28 5.41
C GLY A 69 -36.68 -4.21 6.03
N TRP A 70 -36.30 -5.05 7.00
CA TRP A 70 -37.23 -5.94 7.71
C TRP A 70 -38.10 -5.21 8.74
N MET A 71 -37.62 -4.09 9.30
CA MET A 71 -38.37 -3.28 10.27
C MET A 71 -39.23 -2.19 9.63
N ASN A 72 -38.98 -1.85 8.36
CA ASN A 72 -39.77 -0.87 7.64
C ASN A 72 -41.00 -1.54 7.00
N GLU A 73 -42.20 -1.21 7.49
CA GLU A 73 -43.47 -1.77 7.03
C GLU A 73 -43.70 -1.61 5.51
N ASP A 74 -43.11 -0.59 4.88
CA ASP A 74 -43.21 -0.32 3.44
C ASP A 74 -42.37 -1.30 2.59
N THR A 75 -41.35 -1.94 3.17
CA THR A 75 -40.47 -2.90 2.49
C THR A 75 -40.71 -4.35 2.93
N VAL A 76 -41.54 -4.59 3.95
CA VAL A 76 -41.92 -5.93 4.41
C VAL A 76 -42.65 -6.68 3.29
N GLY A 77 -41.98 -7.70 2.74
CA GLY A 77 -42.55 -8.57 1.70
C GLY A 77 -42.18 -8.19 0.27
N LEU A 78 -41.36 -7.16 0.06
CA LEU A 78 -40.69 -6.96 -1.22
C LEU A 78 -39.54 -7.98 -1.36
N PRO A 79 -39.36 -8.60 -2.55
CA PRO A 79 -38.21 -9.45 -2.78
C PRO A 79 -36.93 -8.62 -2.67
N LEU A 80 -35.87 -9.23 -2.14
CA LEU A 80 -34.54 -8.62 -2.14
C LEU A 80 -34.07 -8.41 -3.58
N PRO A 81 -33.25 -7.37 -3.87
CA PRO A 81 -32.74 -7.13 -5.20
C PRO A 81 -32.00 -8.38 -5.72
N THR A 82 -32.26 -8.78 -6.96
CA THR A 82 -31.42 -9.77 -7.64
C THR A 82 -29.99 -9.25 -7.68
N SER A 83 -29.02 -10.04 -7.20
CA SER A 83 -27.60 -9.70 -7.27
C SER A 83 -26.82 -10.84 -7.92
N GLU A 84 -25.84 -10.49 -8.75
CA GLU A 84 -24.87 -11.44 -9.33
C GLU A 84 -23.69 -11.61 -8.36
N SER A 85 -23.95 -11.99 -7.11
CA SER A 85 -22.89 -12.00 -6.07
C SER A 85 -21.78 -13.03 -6.28
N GLY A 86 -21.88 -13.87 -7.31
CA GLY A 86 -20.95 -14.98 -7.55
C GLY A 86 -21.07 -16.09 -6.50
N TYR A 87 -22.17 -16.17 -5.74
CA TYR A 87 -22.42 -17.23 -4.77
C TYR A 87 -23.65 -18.06 -5.16
N GLU A 88 -23.51 -19.38 -5.13
CA GLU A 88 -24.62 -20.32 -5.18
C GLU A 88 -24.85 -20.83 -3.76
N VAL A 89 -26.05 -20.62 -3.21
CA VAL A 89 -26.32 -20.86 -1.79
C VAL A 89 -27.26 -22.05 -1.60
N THR A 90 -26.79 -23.03 -0.84
CA THR A 90 -27.61 -24.15 -0.36
C THR A 90 -27.91 -23.98 1.11
N LEU A 91 -29.18 -24.17 1.50
CA LEU A 91 -29.60 -24.14 2.90
C LEU A 91 -29.98 -25.54 3.40
N ILE A 92 -29.49 -25.92 4.57
CA ILE A 92 -29.87 -27.16 5.26
C ILE A 92 -30.53 -26.80 6.59
N ASP A 93 -31.71 -27.35 6.85
CA ASP A 93 -32.41 -27.19 8.13
C ASP A 93 -33.10 -28.47 8.56
N ARG A 94 -33.31 -28.61 9.87
CA ARG A 94 -34.08 -29.73 10.43
C ARG A 94 -35.57 -29.56 10.19
N GLU A 95 -36.05 -28.32 10.24
CA GLU A 95 -37.47 -28.01 10.09
C GLU A 95 -37.76 -27.54 8.64
N PRO A 96 -38.87 -27.98 8.01
CA PRO A 96 -39.22 -27.54 6.66
C PRO A 96 -39.70 -26.08 6.58
N GLU A 97 -40.20 -25.51 7.67
CA GLU A 97 -40.80 -24.17 7.69
C GLU A 97 -39.80 -23.04 7.38
N PRO A 98 -38.59 -22.99 7.99
CA PRO A 98 -37.56 -21.99 7.63
C PRO A 98 -37.16 -22.04 6.16
N LEU A 99 -37.01 -23.24 5.60
CA LEU A 99 -36.58 -23.44 4.20
C LEU A 99 -37.64 -23.02 3.19
N ARG A 100 -38.91 -23.31 3.50
CA ARG A 100 -40.04 -22.86 2.67
C ARG A 100 -40.05 -21.34 2.57
N PHE A 101 -39.90 -20.66 3.71
CA PHE A 101 -39.87 -19.21 3.74
C PHE A 101 -38.64 -18.65 2.98
N ALA A 102 -37.46 -19.22 3.19
CA ALA A 102 -36.25 -18.80 2.48
C ALA A 102 -36.41 -18.95 0.95
N SER A 103 -37.05 -20.03 0.50
CA SER A 103 -37.37 -20.27 -0.91
C SER A 103 -38.35 -19.24 -1.48
N ASP A 104 -39.37 -18.84 -0.71
CA ASP A 104 -40.36 -17.83 -1.11
C ASP A 104 -39.72 -16.44 -1.37
N VAL A 105 -38.53 -16.17 -0.79
CA VAL A 105 -37.75 -14.95 -1.02
C VAL A 105 -36.54 -15.16 -1.94
N HIS A 106 -36.48 -16.29 -2.66
CA HIS A 106 -35.42 -16.66 -3.60
C HIS A 106 -34.00 -16.70 -3.01
N LEU A 107 -33.91 -17.01 -1.72
CA LEU A 107 -32.66 -16.98 -0.98
C LEU A 107 -31.75 -18.18 -1.29
N PRO A 108 -32.14 -19.44 -1.04
CA PRO A 108 -31.38 -20.58 -1.52
C PRO A 108 -31.58 -20.80 -3.02
N ASP A 109 -30.54 -21.30 -3.69
CA ASP A 109 -30.65 -21.99 -4.98
C ASP A 109 -31.08 -23.45 -4.75
N HIS A 110 -30.65 -24.04 -3.63
CA HIS A 110 -31.01 -25.39 -3.21
C HIS A 110 -31.35 -25.47 -1.71
N SER A 111 -32.24 -26.36 -1.32
CA SER A 111 -32.55 -26.59 0.10
C SER A 111 -32.77 -28.05 0.46
N PHE A 112 -32.38 -28.44 1.68
CA PHE A 112 -32.54 -29.79 2.21
C PHE A 112 -33.14 -29.76 3.62
N VAL A 113 -34.26 -30.48 3.81
CA VAL A 113 -34.82 -30.77 5.13
C VAL A 113 -34.12 -32.01 5.68
N ALA A 114 -33.25 -31.86 6.67
CA ALA A 114 -32.48 -32.95 7.24
C ALA A 114 -32.19 -32.77 8.73
N ASP A 115 -32.50 -33.80 9.52
CA ASP A 115 -31.98 -33.94 10.88
C ASP A 115 -30.55 -34.47 10.81
N LEU A 116 -29.57 -33.59 10.97
CA LEU A 116 -28.15 -33.93 10.86
C LEU A 116 -27.63 -34.85 11.96
N ASN A 117 -28.46 -35.26 12.93
CA ASN A 117 -28.15 -36.33 13.87
C ASN A 117 -28.43 -37.72 13.27
N HIS A 118 -29.19 -37.80 12.18
CA HIS A 118 -29.56 -39.04 11.49
C HIS A 118 -28.73 -39.25 10.20
N PRO A 119 -28.65 -40.48 9.66
CA PRO A 119 -27.98 -40.73 8.39
C PRO A 119 -28.54 -39.84 7.26
N TYR A 120 -27.64 -39.32 6.42
CA TYR A 120 -28.03 -38.43 5.32
C TYR A 120 -28.78 -39.20 4.23
N SER A 121 -29.74 -38.53 3.59
CA SER A 121 -30.28 -39.03 2.33
C SER A 121 -29.17 -39.11 1.27
N ALA A 122 -29.32 -39.99 0.28
CA ALA A 122 -28.35 -40.09 -0.81
C ALA A 122 -28.14 -38.74 -1.52
N GLU A 123 -29.21 -37.97 -1.68
CA GLU A 123 -29.20 -36.64 -2.29
C GLU A 123 -28.40 -35.62 -1.47
N LEU A 124 -28.58 -35.60 -0.14
CA LEU A 124 -27.84 -34.68 0.73
C LEU A 124 -26.35 -35.06 0.82
N ALA A 125 -26.05 -36.36 0.92
CA ALA A 125 -24.67 -36.84 0.93
C ALA A 125 -23.95 -36.47 -0.37
N GLN A 126 -24.61 -36.66 -1.52
CA GLN A 126 -24.06 -36.28 -2.81
C GLN A 126 -23.85 -34.75 -2.91
N HIS A 127 -24.82 -33.95 -2.47
CA HIS A 127 -24.68 -32.49 -2.50
C HIS A 127 -23.49 -32.01 -1.66
N LEU A 128 -23.36 -32.49 -0.42
CA LEU A 128 -22.24 -32.12 0.45
C LEU A 128 -20.89 -32.56 -0.14
N ALA A 129 -20.85 -33.70 -0.83
CA ALA A 129 -19.63 -34.21 -1.43
C ALA A 129 -19.24 -33.50 -2.74
N GLU A 130 -20.21 -33.20 -3.61
CA GLU A 130 -19.94 -32.78 -5.00
C GLU A 130 -20.27 -31.31 -5.27
N SER A 131 -21.20 -30.74 -4.51
CA SER A 131 -21.83 -29.43 -4.75
C SER A 131 -21.59 -28.41 -3.64
N SER A 132 -20.62 -28.64 -2.77
CA SER A 132 -20.23 -27.72 -1.69
C SER A 132 -18.73 -27.38 -1.79
N ASP A 133 -18.39 -26.13 -2.10
CA ASP A 133 -17.01 -25.63 -1.98
C ASP A 133 -16.74 -25.12 -0.56
N VAL A 134 -17.75 -24.49 0.04
CA VAL A 134 -17.70 -23.94 1.39
C VAL A 134 -18.84 -24.51 2.21
N VAL A 135 -18.54 -24.99 3.42
CA VAL A 135 -19.56 -25.38 4.41
C VAL A 135 -19.53 -24.38 5.56
N SER A 136 -20.67 -23.76 5.86
CA SER A 136 -20.84 -22.87 7.01
C SER A 136 -21.75 -23.55 8.04
N ALA A 137 -21.22 -23.80 9.23
CA ALA A 137 -21.90 -24.43 10.36
C ALA A 137 -21.77 -23.55 11.62
N ILE A 138 -21.96 -22.24 11.46
CA ILE A 138 -21.83 -21.26 12.54
C ILE A 138 -23.04 -21.35 13.47
N GLY A 139 -22.78 -21.40 14.78
CA GLY A 139 -23.83 -21.41 15.80
C GLY A 139 -24.52 -22.76 15.99
N VAL A 140 -24.37 -23.71 15.06
CA VAL A 140 -24.99 -25.05 15.13
C VAL A 140 -24.05 -26.15 15.60
N THR A 141 -22.74 -26.03 15.37
CA THR A 141 -21.78 -27.10 15.72
C THR A 141 -21.77 -27.45 17.20
N SER A 142 -22.02 -26.47 18.08
CA SER A 142 -22.14 -26.72 19.52
C SER A 142 -23.36 -27.55 19.91
N TYR A 143 -24.41 -27.56 19.08
CA TYR A 143 -25.65 -28.29 19.31
C TYR A 143 -25.67 -29.64 18.60
N LEU A 144 -25.00 -29.75 17.46
CA LEU A 144 -24.85 -31.00 16.72
C LEU A 144 -24.05 -32.02 17.53
N GLY A 145 -22.90 -31.62 18.08
CA GLY A 145 -21.99 -32.52 18.79
C GLY A 145 -20.84 -33.03 17.90
N MET A 146 -19.99 -33.86 18.50
CA MET A 146 -18.74 -34.31 17.89
C MET A 146 -18.93 -35.34 16.79
N GLU A 147 -19.85 -36.29 16.96
CA GLU A 147 -20.09 -37.38 15.99
C GLU A 147 -20.67 -36.82 14.68
N GLU A 148 -21.56 -35.85 14.82
CA GLU A 148 -22.22 -35.13 13.74
C GLU A 148 -21.24 -34.26 12.97
N MET A 149 -20.37 -33.54 13.68
CA MET A 149 -19.28 -32.78 13.07
C MET A 149 -18.34 -33.71 12.30
N GLU A 150 -18.03 -34.88 12.84
CA GLU A 150 -17.19 -35.87 12.15
C GLU A 150 -17.86 -36.35 10.85
N ARG A 151 -19.18 -36.57 10.87
CA ARG A 151 -19.93 -36.95 9.67
C ARG A 151 -19.93 -35.85 8.60
N ILE A 152 -20.06 -34.59 8.98
CA ILE A 152 -19.92 -33.44 8.05
C ILE A 152 -18.53 -33.43 7.44
N LEU A 153 -17.49 -33.54 8.28
CA LEU A 153 -16.09 -33.56 7.85
C LEU A 153 -15.83 -34.70 6.86
N ARG A 154 -16.29 -35.92 7.18
CA ARG A 154 -16.12 -37.08 6.32
C ARG A 154 -16.81 -36.88 4.98
N THR A 155 -18.09 -36.51 4.99
CA THR A 155 -18.90 -36.41 3.77
C THR A 155 -18.42 -35.26 2.87
N ALA A 156 -18.21 -34.08 3.44
CA ALA A 156 -17.93 -32.88 2.64
C ALA A 156 -16.44 -32.72 2.31
N PHE A 157 -15.51 -33.16 3.17
CA PHE A 157 -14.08 -32.83 3.02
C PHE A 157 -13.18 -34.05 2.77
N VAL A 158 -13.48 -35.20 3.38
CA VAL A 158 -12.69 -36.42 3.20
C VAL A 158 -13.11 -37.17 1.93
N GLU A 159 -14.42 -37.39 1.78
CA GLU A 159 -15.03 -38.06 0.63
C GLU A 159 -15.46 -37.05 -0.45
N GLY A 160 -15.58 -35.78 -0.07
CA GLY A 160 -16.07 -34.69 -0.91
C GLY A 160 -15.01 -33.68 -1.36
N ASN A 161 -15.50 -32.65 -2.05
CA ASN A 161 -14.74 -31.57 -2.66
C ASN A 161 -14.73 -30.27 -1.84
N GLY A 162 -15.21 -30.32 -0.59
CA GLY A 162 -15.22 -29.20 0.33
C GLY A 162 -13.82 -28.63 0.54
N LYS A 163 -13.71 -27.30 0.45
CA LYS A 163 -12.43 -26.57 0.52
C LYS A 163 -12.30 -25.79 1.81
N LEU A 164 -13.40 -25.17 2.25
CA LEU A 164 -13.46 -24.31 3.43
C LEU A 164 -14.62 -24.72 4.35
N LEU A 165 -14.38 -24.71 5.65
CA LEU A 165 -15.35 -24.97 6.71
C LEU A 165 -15.33 -23.82 7.72
N TYR A 166 -16.43 -23.11 7.85
CA TYR A 166 -16.63 -22.15 8.92
C TYR A 166 -17.49 -22.77 10.01
N PHE A 167 -17.03 -22.73 11.26
CA PHE A 167 -17.79 -23.30 12.38
C PHE A 167 -17.56 -22.54 13.68
N SER A 168 -18.45 -22.70 14.66
CA SER A 168 -18.31 -22.03 15.94
C SER A 168 -18.66 -22.91 17.14
N VAL A 169 -17.83 -22.84 18.18
CA VAL A 169 -17.97 -23.69 19.38
C VAL A 169 -18.19 -22.80 20.61
N LEU A 170 -19.18 -23.11 21.44
CA LEU A 170 -19.42 -22.41 22.70
C LEU A 170 -18.21 -22.57 23.61
N ARG A 171 -17.68 -21.47 24.14
CA ARG A 171 -16.41 -21.46 24.90
C ARG A 171 -16.41 -22.34 26.14
N TYR A 172 -17.57 -22.59 26.75
CA TYR A 172 -17.66 -23.45 27.92
C TYR A 172 -17.53 -24.94 27.58
N LEU A 173 -17.69 -25.33 26.30
CA LEU A 173 -17.41 -26.68 25.79
C LEU A 173 -15.90 -26.91 25.64
N ASP A 174 -15.50 -28.07 25.12
CA ASP A 174 -14.11 -28.36 24.76
C ASP A 174 -13.86 -27.98 23.30
N THR A 175 -13.40 -26.75 23.07
CA THR A 175 -13.12 -26.23 21.73
C THR A 175 -11.97 -26.98 21.05
N ASN A 176 -10.99 -27.45 21.83
CA ASN A 176 -9.82 -28.17 21.30
C ASN A 176 -10.23 -29.52 20.70
N ALA A 177 -11.21 -30.20 21.31
CA ALA A 177 -11.73 -31.46 20.77
C ALA A 177 -12.24 -31.30 19.32
N TYR A 178 -12.95 -30.21 19.01
CA TYR A 178 -13.43 -29.92 17.65
C TYR A 178 -12.29 -29.58 16.68
N VAL A 179 -11.28 -28.84 17.16
CA VAL A 179 -10.08 -28.52 16.37
C VAL A 179 -9.31 -29.80 16.03
N ASP A 180 -9.10 -30.68 17.01
CA ASP A 180 -8.39 -31.94 16.83
C ASP A 180 -9.16 -32.90 15.91
N LEU A 181 -10.50 -32.89 15.98
CA LEU A 181 -11.34 -33.64 15.06
C LEU A 181 -11.16 -33.19 13.61
N CYS A 182 -11.12 -31.87 13.35
CA CYS A 182 -10.85 -31.34 12.01
C CYS A 182 -9.45 -31.74 11.52
N ARG A 183 -8.43 -31.63 12.38
CA ARG A 183 -7.04 -32.03 12.06
C ARG A 183 -6.93 -33.52 11.74
N LYS A 184 -7.62 -34.38 12.50
CA LYS A 184 -7.68 -35.83 12.26
C LYS A 184 -8.28 -36.16 10.89
N ASN A 185 -9.16 -35.31 10.37
CA ASN A 185 -9.76 -35.44 9.05
C ASN A 185 -9.02 -34.65 7.95
N GLY A 186 -7.75 -34.28 8.19
CA GLY A 186 -6.89 -33.69 7.16
C GLY A 186 -7.11 -32.21 6.90
N LEU A 187 -7.80 -31.50 7.79
CA LEU A 187 -8.00 -30.05 7.68
C LEU A 187 -7.07 -29.26 8.60
N THR A 188 -6.58 -28.14 8.08
CA THR A 188 -5.91 -27.12 8.88
C THR A 188 -6.96 -26.19 9.47
N VAL A 189 -6.90 -25.91 10.78
CA VAL A 189 -7.92 -25.13 11.50
C VAL A 189 -7.34 -23.84 12.06
N ARG A 190 -8.07 -22.74 11.93
CA ARG A 190 -7.74 -21.42 12.47
C ARG A 190 -8.85 -20.90 13.36
N TYR A 191 -8.46 -20.16 14.39
CA TYR A 191 -9.36 -19.42 15.25
C TYR A 191 -9.52 -17.98 14.74
N LEU A 192 -10.76 -17.52 14.61
CA LEU A 192 -11.13 -16.23 14.02
C LEU A 192 -11.54 -15.18 15.06
N GLY A 193 -11.62 -15.57 16.34
CA GLY A 193 -12.01 -14.71 17.45
C GLY A 193 -13.26 -15.20 18.19
N ASP A 194 -13.57 -14.51 19.27
CA ASP A 194 -14.71 -14.79 20.14
C ASP A 194 -15.83 -13.78 19.85
N LEU A 195 -17.07 -14.27 19.83
CA LEU A 195 -18.26 -13.46 19.57
C LEU A 195 -19.37 -13.78 20.57
N PRO A 196 -20.12 -12.76 21.04
CA PRO A 196 -21.35 -13.00 21.78
C PRO A 196 -22.34 -13.76 20.91
N GLN A 197 -22.77 -14.93 21.37
CA GLN A 197 -23.82 -15.71 20.72
C GLN A 197 -25.19 -15.24 21.21
N ARG A 198 -25.42 -15.25 22.54
CA ARG A 198 -26.72 -14.91 23.13
C ARG A 198 -26.64 -14.53 24.60
N LEU A 199 -27.69 -13.91 25.13
CA LEU A 199 -27.87 -13.75 26.57
C LEU A 199 -28.22 -15.09 27.26
N TYR A 200 -27.99 -15.16 28.57
CA TYR A 200 -28.44 -16.28 29.43
C TYR A 200 -29.97 -16.32 29.53
N GLN A 201 -30.57 -17.52 29.67
CA GLN A 201 -32.04 -17.65 29.87
C GLN A 201 -32.45 -17.22 31.26
N ASP A 202 -31.66 -17.65 32.23
CA ASP A 202 -31.95 -17.55 33.64
C ASP A 202 -30.63 -17.51 34.43
N GLU A 203 -30.77 -17.19 35.70
CA GLU A 203 -29.65 -17.08 36.63
C GLU A 203 -29.00 -18.43 36.95
N GLU A 204 -29.69 -19.55 36.78
CA GLU A 204 -29.13 -20.88 37.02
C GLU A 204 -28.15 -21.27 35.90
N GLU A 205 -28.56 -21.07 34.64
CA GLU A 205 -27.72 -21.24 33.48
C GLU A 205 -26.47 -20.35 33.57
N LYS A 206 -26.65 -19.08 33.93
CA LYS A 206 -25.55 -18.12 34.12
C LYS A 206 -24.55 -18.63 35.14
N ARG A 207 -25.00 -18.99 36.34
CA ARG A 207 -24.10 -19.49 37.41
C ARG A 207 -23.37 -20.76 36.99
N ARG A 208 -24.07 -21.70 36.35
CA ARG A 208 -23.50 -22.97 35.90
C ARG A 208 -22.38 -22.74 34.87
N ILE A 209 -22.65 -21.93 33.84
CA ILE A 209 -21.70 -21.69 32.75
C ILE A 209 -20.52 -20.84 33.22
N GLN A 210 -20.77 -19.78 34.00
CA GLN A 210 -19.69 -18.98 34.59
C GLN A 210 -18.84 -19.82 35.55
N GLY A 211 -19.43 -20.77 36.28
CA GLY A 211 -18.70 -21.72 37.11
C GLY A 211 -17.72 -22.59 36.31
N ILE A 212 -18.16 -23.11 35.15
CA ILE A 212 -17.32 -23.89 34.22
C ILE A 212 -16.21 -23.02 33.62
N LEU A 213 -16.53 -21.80 33.20
CA LEU A 213 -15.52 -20.90 32.64
C LEU A 213 -14.49 -20.47 33.69
N LYS A 214 -14.91 -20.22 34.93
CA LYS A 214 -13.99 -19.93 36.05
C LYS A 214 -13.07 -21.11 36.34
N SER A 215 -13.58 -22.34 36.37
CA SER A 215 -12.74 -23.52 36.63
C SER A 215 -11.73 -23.80 35.52
N LYS A 216 -12.04 -23.39 34.29
CA LYS A 216 -11.12 -23.45 33.13
C LYS A 216 -10.22 -22.21 32.98
N ASN A 217 -10.35 -21.20 33.84
CA ASN A 217 -9.67 -19.90 33.70
C ASN A 217 -9.97 -19.17 32.37
N LEU A 218 -11.21 -19.27 31.87
CA LEU A 218 -11.66 -18.72 30.60
C LEU A 218 -12.72 -17.60 30.75
N LEU A 219 -13.12 -17.25 31.96
CA LEU A 219 -14.16 -16.23 32.17
C LEU A 219 -13.67 -14.83 31.78
N GLY A 220 -14.31 -14.20 30.80
CA GLY A 220 -14.08 -12.82 30.39
C GLY A 220 -15.29 -11.91 30.63
N GLU A 221 -15.14 -10.62 30.33
CA GLU A 221 -16.18 -9.59 30.51
C GLU A 221 -17.43 -9.87 29.65
N ALA A 222 -17.24 -10.36 28.42
CA ALA A 222 -18.35 -10.74 27.54
C ALA A 222 -19.19 -11.91 28.08
N ASP A 223 -18.62 -12.74 28.95
CA ASP A 223 -19.30 -13.88 29.59
C ASP A 223 -20.18 -13.44 30.79
N GLU A 224 -20.17 -12.17 31.17
CA GLU A 224 -21.00 -11.62 32.25
C GLU A 224 -22.48 -11.54 31.88
N THR A 225 -22.75 -11.21 30.62
CA THR A 225 -24.09 -10.91 30.11
C THR A 225 -24.62 -12.00 29.19
N GLY A 226 -23.75 -12.81 28.57
CA GLY A 226 -24.18 -13.85 27.65
C GLY A 226 -23.17 -14.97 27.39
N LEU A 227 -23.59 -15.94 26.57
CA LEU A 227 -22.74 -16.97 26.00
C LEU A 227 -21.86 -16.39 24.91
N VAL A 228 -20.59 -16.79 24.96
CA VAL A 228 -19.59 -16.48 23.94
C VAL A 228 -19.22 -17.74 23.18
N THR A 229 -19.09 -17.62 21.85
CA THR A 229 -18.63 -18.68 20.96
C THR A 229 -17.29 -18.31 20.35
N SER A 230 -16.41 -19.30 20.25
CA SER A 230 -15.17 -19.21 19.49
C SER A 230 -15.44 -19.59 18.05
N LEU A 231 -15.04 -18.72 17.12
CA LEU A 231 -15.23 -18.91 15.70
C LEU A 231 -13.97 -19.54 15.07
N PHE A 232 -14.14 -20.44 14.12
CA PHE A 232 -13.05 -21.13 13.45
C PHE A 232 -13.24 -21.23 11.93
N LEU A 233 -12.12 -21.28 11.22
CA LEU A 233 -12.00 -21.60 9.79
C LEU A 233 -11.13 -22.84 9.65
N ALA A 234 -11.69 -23.93 9.12
CA ALA A 234 -10.93 -25.11 8.71
C ALA A 234 -10.86 -25.20 7.18
N TYR A 235 -9.74 -25.67 6.63
CA TYR A 235 -9.53 -25.73 5.19
C TYR A 235 -8.57 -26.83 4.76
N ARG A 236 -8.67 -27.22 3.50
CA ARG A 236 -7.76 -28.14 2.81
C ARG A 236 -6.54 -27.39 2.26
N GLU A 237 -5.33 -27.85 2.58
CA GLU A 237 -4.10 -27.18 2.14
C GLU A 237 -3.91 -27.23 0.61
N ASP A 238 -4.32 -28.31 -0.03
CA ASP A 238 -4.24 -28.48 -1.49
C ASP A 238 -5.19 -27.56 -2.25
N SER A 239 -6.28 -27.11 -1.63
CA SER A 239 -7.22 -26.14 -2.21
C SER A 239 -6.67 -24.71 -2.32
N ILE A 240 -5.59 -24.38 -1.60
CA ILE A 240 -4.88 -23.08 -1.71
C ILE A 240 -3.78 -23.15 -2.79
N ARG A 241 -3.30 -24.35 -3.11
CA ARG A 241 -2.35 -24.58 -4.19
C ARG A 241 -3.12 -24.54 -5.51
N GLY A 242 -2.99 -23.44 -6.26
CA GLY A 242 -3.51 -23.38 -7.63
C GLY A 242 -3.05 -24.64 -8.39
N GLY A 243 -4.01 -25.37 -8.97
CA GLY A 243 -3.79 -26.63 -9.65
C GLY A 243 -2.67 -26.52 -10.69
N GLY A 244 -1.49 -26.99 -10.31
CA GLY A 244 -0.32 -27.13 -11.15
C GLY A 244 0.24 -28.52 -10.88
N ASP A 245 0.01 -29.41 -11.82
CA ASP A 245 0.65 -30.71 -11.90
C ASP A 245 2.17 -30.55 -11.70
N SER A 246 2.73 -31.20 -10.67
CA SER A 246 4.08 -31.73 -10.76
C SER A 246 4.36 -32.69 -9.61
N ARG A 247 4.62 -33.93 -10.00
CA ARG A 247 5.53 -34.82 -9.30
C ARG A 247 6.90 -34.14 -9.28
N ASP A 248 7.25 -33.49 -8.19
CA ASP A 248 8.65 -33.23 -7.86
C ASP A 248 8.86 -33.53 -6.37
N SER A 249 9.44 -34.71 -6.15
CA SER A 249 10.11 -35.06 -4.90
C SER A 249 11.41 -34.26 -4.79
N ASP A 250 11.71 -33.80 -3.57
CA ASP A 250 12.94 -33.11 -3.16
C ASP A 250 13.05 -31.60 -3.47
N SER A 251 12.30 -30.81 -2.72
CA SER A 251 12.90 -29.75 -1.89
C SER A 251 11.90 -29.27 -0.83
N GLN A 252 12.32 -29.20 0.43
CA GLN A 252 11.58 -28.53 1.50
C GLN A 252 11.48 -27.02 1.18
N ARG A 253 10.57 -26.62 0.29
CA ARG A 253 10.09 -25.23 0.25
C ARG A 253 9.16 -25.04 1.44
N GLN A 254 9.65 -24.41 2.50
CA GLN A 254 8.82 -23.92 3.60
C GLN A 254 7.69 -23.05 3.02
N LYS A 255 6.47 -23.37 3.43
CA LYS A 255 5.22 -22.81 2.90
C LYS A 255 5.06 -21.35 3.37
N PRO A 256 4.55 -20.43 2.53
CA PRO A 256 4.34 -19.06 2.95
C PRO A 256 3.16 -18.91 3.90
N GLY A 257 3.35 -18.15 4.98
CA GLY A 257 2.28 -17.78 5.88
C GLY A 257 1.48 -16.57 5.40
N THR A 258 0.17 -16.70 5.21
CA THR A 258 -0.71 -15.56 4.86
C THR A 258 -1.03 -14.71 6.08
N LEU A 259 -0.57 -13.46 6.09
CA LEU A 259 -0.86 -12.41 7.06
C LEU A 259 -2.16 -11.69 6.69
N VAL A 260 -3.03 -11.49 7.68
CA VAL A 260 -4.29 -10.74 7.52
C VAL A 260 -4.28 -9.52 8.45
N ILE A 261 -4.92 -8.42 8.04
CA ILE A 261 -5.08 -7.23 8.87
C ILE A 261 -6.23 -7.42 9.85
N LYS A 262 -6.00 -7.10 11.13
CA LYS A 262 -7.01 -7.14 12.18
C LYS A 262 -7.45 -5.74 12.60
N GLY A 263 -8.71 -5.39 12.28
CA GLY A 263 -9.52 -4.39 12.98
C GLY A 263 -9.01 -2.93 12.93
N GLN A 264 -9.60 -2.08 13.79
CA GLN A 264 -9.44 -0.61 13.81
C GLN A 264 -8.00 -0.10 14.04
N GLU A 265 -7.06 -0.97 14.42
CA GLU A 265 -5.65 -0.60 14.71
C GLU A 265 -4.67 -0.93 13.55
N ASN A 266 -5.15 -1.48 12.43
CA ASN A 266 -4.32 -1.82 11.27
C ASN A 266 -3.12 -2.74 11.62
N THR A 267 -3.32 -3.65 12.58
CA THR A 267 -2.29 -4.60 13.02
C THR A 267 -2.24 -5.78 12.05
N LEU A 268 -1.05 -6.10 11.53
CA LEU A 268 -0.82 -7.32 10.75
C LEU A 268 -0.80 -8.49 11.75
N VAL A 269 -1.82 -9.34 11.72
CA VAL A 269 -1.98 -10.44 12.67
C VAL A 269 -1.94 -11.75 11.90
N GLY A 270 -0.91 -12.54 12.16
CA GLY A 270 -0.95 -14.01 12.03
C GLY A 270 -0.87 -14.61 10.62
N SER A 271 0.02 -15.59 10.41
CA SER A 271 -0.01 -16.58 9.33
C SER A 271 -1.22 -17.51 9.42
N THR A 272 -1.40 -18.24 8.33
CA THR A 272 -2.24 -19.41 8.24
C THR A 272 -1.88 -20.58 9.16
N GLU A 273 -0.65 -20.64 9.67
CA GLU A 273 -0.09 -21.84 10.33
C GLU A 273 0.16 -21.72 11.84
N ASP A 274 0.27 -20.52 12.45
CA ASP A 274 0.59 -20.42 13.88
C ASP A 274 0.04 -19.15 14.53
N CYS A 275 -1.03 -19.24 15.33
CA CYS A 275 -1.78 -18.08 15.81
C CYS A 275 -1.22 -17.46 17.11
N PHE A 276 -0.08 -17.95 17.61
CA PHE A 276 0.42 -17.62 18.96
C PHE A 276 1.67 -16.74 18.98
N SER A 277 2.14 -16.25 17.82
CA SER A 277 3.22 -15.27 17.76
C SER A 277 2.66 -13.85 17.61
N ASP A 278 2.85 -13.04 18.65
CA ASP A 278 2.57 -11.59 18.64
C ASP A 278 3.67 -10.77 17.92
N SER A 279 4.69 -11.44 17.34
CA SER A 279 5.88 -10.79 16.79
C SER A 279 6.16 -11.22 15.36
N ALA A 280 6.15 -10.26 14.42
CA ALA A 280 6.54 -10.45 13.01
C ALA A 280 7.96 -11.03 12.82
N ALA A 281 8.84 -10.92 13.84
CA ALA A 281 10.21 -11.40 13.78
C ALA A 281 10.35 -12.93 13.82
N ASP A 282 9.32 -13.66 14.29
CA ASP A 282 9.38 -15.11 14.49
C ASP A 282 8.78 -15.92 13.32
N TRP A 283 8.39 -15.26 12.22
CA TRP A 283 7.68 -15.89 11.11
C TRP A 283 8.59 -16.39 10.00
N ILE A 284 8.19 -17.51 9.38
CA ILE A 284 8.90 -18.14 8.27
C ILE A 284 8.44 -17.50 6.95
N HIS A 285 9.39 -17.06 6.13
CA HIS A 285 9.16 -16.50 4.80
C HIS A 285 8.95 -17.61 3.75
N PRO A 286 8.19 -17.36 2.67
CA PRO A 286 7.64 -16.06 2.28
C PRO A 286 6.36 -15.65 3.03
N TRP A 287 6.08 -14.36 3.14
CA TRP A 287 4.81 -13.84 3.63
C TRP A 287 3.80 -13.67 2.50
N HIS A 288 2.51 -13.75 2.80
CA HIS A 288 1.46 -13.28 1.90
C HIS A 288 0.51 -12.33 2.64
N ILE A 289 0.57 -11.03 2.35
CA ILE A 289 -0.30 -10.01 2.95
C ILE A 289 -1.49 -9.79 2.01
N ALA A 290 -2.71 -10.13 2.43
CA ALA A 290 -3.92 -9.86 1.67
C ALA A 290 -4.67 -8.67 2.25
N LEU A 291 -4.91 -7.64 1.44
CA LEU A 291 -5.60 -6.42 1.84
C LEU A 291 -6.98 -6.36 1.18
N SER A 292 -7.99 -5.95 1.96
CA SER A 292 -9.28 -5.54 1.39
C SER A 292 -9.14 -4.23 0.61
N LYS A 293 -10.17 -3.84 -0.15
CA LYS A 293 -10.21 -2.55 -0.84
C LYS A 293 -10.02 -1.38 0.14
N GLU A 294 -10.81 -1.37 1.22
CA GLU A 294 -10.74 -0.34 2.28
C GLU A 294 -9.35 -0.27 2.91
N ASP A 295 -8.72 -1.42 3.18
CA ASP A 295 -7.37 -1.49 3.75
C ASP A 295 -6.29 -0.99 2.77
N SER A 296 -6.48 -1.23 1.47
CA SER A 296 -5.54 -0.78 0.42
C SER A 296 -5.59 0.73 0.19
N GLU A 297 -6.69 1.37 0.57
CA GLU A 297 -6.89 2.83 0.51
C GLU A 297 -6.54 3.52 1.84
N ASN A 298 -6.04 2.78 2.84
CA ASN A 298 -5.72 3.31 4.16
C ASN A 298 -4.26 3.80 4.24
N PRO A 299 -4.01 5.11 4.46
CA PRO A 299 -2.66 5.66 4.52
C PRO A 299 -1.79 5.05 5.63
N ALA A 300 -2.39 4.62 6.74
CA ALA A 300 -1.66 3.99 7.84
C ALA A 300 -1.11 2.62 7.46
N ILE A 301 -1.82 1.87 6.62
CA ILE A 301 -1.38 0.57 6.11
C ILE A 301 -0.25 0.76 5.11
N SER A 302 -0.36 1.72 4.19
CA SER A 302 0.71 2.09 3.27
C SER A 302 2.00 2.48 4.02
N ALA A 303 1.89 3.33 5.04
CA ALA A 303 3.03 3.71 5.89
C ALA A 303 3.68 2.50 6.61
N LYS A 304 2.87 1.51 7.00
CA LYS A 304 3.36 0.28 7.62
C LYS A 304 4.10 -0.62 6.63
N LEU A 305 3.59 -0.76 5.40
CA LEU A 305 4.29 -1.49 4.34
C LEU A 305 5.63 -0.84 3.99
N VAL A 306 5.69 0.50 3.94
CA VAL A 306 6.97 1.24 3.82
C VAL A 306 7.91 0.88 4.97
N ALA A 307 7.42 0.91 6.22
CA ALA A 307 8.24 0.59 7.38
C ALA A 307 8.81 -0.83 7.34
N LEU A 308 7.99 -1.83 6.99
CA LEU A 308 8.43 -3.22 6.84
C LEU A 308 9.46 -3.37 5.72
N HIS A 309 9.23 -2.71 4.58
CA HIS A 309 10.18 -2.70 3.47
C HIS A 309 11.52 -2.11 3.90
N VAL A 310 11.52 -0.91 4.48
CA VAL A 310 12.72 -0.16 4.87
C VAL A 310 13.57 -0.92 5.88
N LYS A 311 12.92 -1.63 6.81
CA LYS A 311 13.61 -2.49 7.79
C LYS A 311 14.16 -3.79 7.22
N GLY A 312 13.85 -4.12 5.96
CA GLY A 312 14.19 -5.40 5.35
C GLY A 312 13.35 -6.57 5.88
N GLU A 313 12.20 -6.28 6.50
CA GLU A 313 11.28 -7.30 7.02
C GLU A 313 10.46 -7.93 5.88
N LEU A 314 10.16 -7.19 4.78
CA LEU A 314 9.65 -7.78 3.54
C LEU A 314 10.79 -8.38 2.70
N ARG A 315 10.88 -9.72 2.66
CA ARG A 315 11.93 -10.47 1.96
C ARG A 315 11.51 -10.89 0.55
N SER A 316 12.49 -11.24 -0.27
CA SER A 316 12.23 -11.77 -1.62
C SER A 316 11.29 -12.99 -1.56
N GLY A 317 10.26 -12.98 -2.39
CA GLY A 317 9.18 -13.97 -2.42
C GLY A 317 7.94 -13.59 -1.59
N ASP A 318 8.04 -12.59 -0.71
CA ASP A 318 6.86 -12.08 0.02
C ASP A 318 5.89 -11.40 -0.95
N ARG A 319 4.59 -11.59 -0.74
CA ARG A 319 3.53 -11.11 -1.64
C ARG A 319 2.59 -10.17 -0.92
N VAL A 320 2.16 -9.10 -1.58
CA VAL A 320 1.04 -8.24 -1.15
C VAL A 320 -0.03 -8.30 -2.22
N THR A 321 -1.26 -8.69 -1.87
CA THR A 321 -2.40 -8.73 -2.80
C THR A 321 -3.45 -7.72 -2.39
N ILE A 322 -3.97 -6.98 -3.36
CA ILE A 322 -5.06 -6.02 -3.17
C ILE A 322 -6.16 -6.24 -4.21
N VAL A 323 -7.37 -5.75 -3.90
CA VAL A 323 -8.48 -5.63 -4.84
C VAL A 323 -8.86 -4.15 -4.93
N THR A 324 -8.81 -3.58 -6.13
CA THR A 324 -9.05 -2.15 -6.39
C THR A 324 -9.88 -1.94 -7.64
N ASP A 325 -10.65 -0.86 -7.70
CA ASP A 325 -11.39 -0.43 -8.89
C ASP A 325 -10.63 0.66 -9.67
N SER A 326 -9.49 1.13 -9.16
CA SER A 326 -8.63 2.15 -9.77
C SER A 326 -7.14 1.81 -9.65
N PRO A 327 -6.34 1.93 -10.72
CA PRO A 327 -4.89 1.73 -10.71
C PRO A 327 -4.12 2.97 -10.17
N THR A 328 -4.70 3.71 -9.22
CA THR A 328 -4.09 4.92 -8.64
C THR A 328 -4.17 4.93 -7.11
N GLY A 329 -4.37 3.77 -6.49
CA GLY A 329 -4.50 3.63 -5.03
C GLY A 329 -3.16 3.80 -4.28
N ASP A 330 -3.25 4.03 -2.96
CA ASP A 330 -2.09 4.27 -2.09
C ASP A 330 -1.09 3.10 -2.02
N VAL A 331 -1.53 1.87 -2.28
CA VAL A 331 -0.66 0.69 -2.33
C VAL A 331 0.08 0.56 -3.67
N GLU A 332 -0.52 0.96 -4.80
CA GLU A 332 0.24 1.08 -6.06
C GLU A 332 1.27 2.20 -5.95
N HIS A 333 0.92 3.30 -5.29
CA HIS A 333 1.89 4.35 -4.96
C HIS A 333 3.03 3.82 -4.07
N TRP A 334 2.75 2.93 -3.11
CA TRP A 334 3.79 2.25 -2.32
C TRP A 334 4.73 1.41 -3.17
N ALA A 335 4.20 0.52 -4.01
CA ALA A 335 5.03 -0.34 -4.85
C ALA A 335 5.84 0.46 -5.87
N SER A 336 5.25 1.52 -6.43
CA SER A 336 5.95 2.42 -7.36
C SER A 336 7.05 3.25 -6.72
N MET A 337 7.05 3.46 -5.38
CA MET A 337 8.21 4.02 -4.67
C MET A 337 9.43 3.10 -4.69
N PHE A 338 9.24 1.78 -4.83
CA PHE A 338 10.31 0.78 -4.89
C PHE A 338 10.35 0.09 -6.26
N PRO A 339 10.52 0.87 -7.35
CA PRO A 339 10.48 0.33 -8.69
C PRO A 339 11.64 -0.67 -8.84
N THR A 340 11.40 -1.79 -9.55
CA THR A 340 12.31 -2.95 -9.72
C THR A 340 12.50 -3.85 -8.50
N GLU A 341 11.94 -3.50 -7.34
CA GLU A 341 11.99 -4.34 -6.13
C GLU A 341 10.72 -5.16 -5.95
N TYR A 342 9.68 -4.90 -6.75
CA TYR A 342 8.44 -5.66 -6.79
C TYR A 342 8.09 -6.02 -8.23
N ASP A 343 7.74 -7.28 -8.44
CA ASP A 343 7.03 -7.72 -9.64
C ASP A 343 5.54 -7.51 -9.45
N ILE A 344 4.88 -6.93 -10.44
CA ILE A 344 3.47 -6.53 -10.38
C ILE A 344 2.70 -7.37 -11.39
N SER A 345 1.73 -8.14 -10.90
CA SER A 345 0.78 -8.85 -11.76
C SER A 345 -0.64 -8.38 -11.51
N GLU A 346 -1.40 -8.28 -12.58
CA GLU A 346 -2.78 -7.78 -12.56
C GLU A 346 -3.72 -8.82 -13.13
N GLN A 347 -4.86 -9.01 -12.49
CA GLN A 347 -5.90 -9.93 -12.92
C GLN A 347 -7.26 -9.22 -12.87
N PRO A 348 -7.96 -9.06 -14.00
CA PRO A 348 -9.31 -8.50 -13.99
C PRO A 348 -10.26 -9.44 -13.25
N LEU A 349 -11.14 -8.86 -12.43
CA LEU A 349 -12.25 -9.52 -11.76
C LEU A 349 -13.58 -9.13 -12.43
N THR A 350 -14.66 -9.82 -12.09
CA THR A 350 -16.02 -9.40 -12.45
C THR A 350 -16.33 -8.03 -11.83
N ASP A 351 -17.17 -7.22 -12.47
CA ASP A 351 -17.57 -5.86 -12.03
C ASP A 351 -16.48 -4.76 -12.10
N SER A 352 -15.61 -4.76 -13.10
CA SER A 352 -14.56 -3.74 -13.34
C SER A 352 -13.48 -3.61 -12.25
N ALA A 353 -13.53 -4.46 -11.21
CA ALA A 353 -12.50 -4.58 -10.20
C ALA A 353 -11.24 -5.28 -10.75
N LEU A 354 -10.09 -4.95 -10.20
CA LEU A 354 -8.77 -5.48 -10.54
C LEU A 354 -8.12 -6.06 -9.28
N ARG A 355 -7.62 -7.29 -9.39
CA ARG A 355 -6.70 -7.86 -8.40
C ARG A 355 -5.28 -7.52 -8.80
N GLN A 356 -4.57 -6.75 -7.99
CA GLN A 356 -3.14 -6.50 -8.15
C GLN A 356 -2.36 -7.31 -7.12
N GLU A 357 -1.23 -7.85 -7.54
CA GLU A 357 -0.30 -8.57 -6.68
C GLU A 357 1.11 -8.07 -6.87
N PHE A 358 1.72 -7.69 -5.75
CA PHE A 358 3.08 -7.19 -5.64
C PHE A 358 3.95 -8.25 -4.98
N THR A 359 4.84 -8.88 -5.74
CA THR A 359 5.77 -9.89 -5.23
C THR A 359 7.13 -9.24 -5.02
N ARG A 360 7.65 -9.21 -3.80
CA ARG A 360 8.99 -8.70 -3.50
C ARG A 360 10.02 -9.55 -4.25
N ILE A 361 10.88 -8.88 -5.01
CA ILE A 361 12.00 -9.50 -5.72
C ILE A 361 13.31 -8.86 -5.28
N THR A 362 14.42 -9.57 -5.48
CA THR A 362 15.75 -8.98 -5.33
C THR A 362 16.05 -8.14 -6.57
N PRO A 363 16.19 -6.80 -6.46
CA PRO A 363 16.55 -5.97 -7.60
C PRO A 363 17.96 -6.31 -8.09
N ALA A 364 18.17 -6.23 -9.41
CA ALA A 364 19.50 -6.34 -9.99
C ALA A 364 20.27 -5.02 -9.78
N ILE A 365 21.50 -5.11 -9.28
CA ILE A 365 22.41 -3.97 -9.25
C ILE A 365 22.75 -3.61 -10.70
N ASN A 366 22.41 -2.40 -11.12
CA ASN A 366 22.67 -1.88 -12.45
C ASN A 366 23.46 -0.57 -12.43
N ALA A 367 23.89 -0.12 -11.24
CA ALA A 367 24.78 1.03 -11.10
C ALA A 367 26.21 0.70 -11.50
N ASN A 368 26.91 1.71 -12.01
CA ASN A 368 28.35 1.65 -12.20
C ASN A 368 29.06 1.82 -10.85
N ILE A 369 29.65 0.74 -10.34
CA ILE A 369 30.33 0.70 -9.04
C ILE A 369 31.83 0.49 -9.25
N VAL A 370 32.63 1.44 -8.77
CA VAL A 370 34.08 1.43 -8.84
C VAL A 370 34.69 1.44 -7.44
N ASN A 371 35.92 0.95 -7.29
CA ASN A 371 36.58 0.84 -5.98
C ASN A 371 37.46 2.05 -5.63
N GLU A 372 37.77 2.89 -6.62
CA GLU A 372 38.65 4.05 -6.45
C GLU A 372 38.06 5.26 -7.17
N LEU A 373 38.44 6.46 -6.72
CA LEU A 373 38.09 7.69 -7.43
C LEU A 373 38.77 7.70 -8.80
N PRO A 374 38.13 8.30 -9.82
CA PRO A 374 38.81 8.59 -11.08
C PRO A 374 40.09 9.41 -10.83
N ALA A 375 41.16 9.07 -11.55
CA ALA A 375 42.48 9.67 -11.33
C ALA A 375 42.55 11.15 -11.77
N THR A 376 41.66 11.58 -12.66
CA THR A 376 41.63 12.92 -13.27
C THR A 376 40.18 13.36 -13.53
N SER A 377 39.97 14.67 -13.71
CA SER A 377 38.66 15.20 -14.09
C SER A 377 38.23 14.74 -15.48
N GLU A 378 39.17 14.53 -16.41
CA GLU A 378 38.89 13.99 -17.75
C GLU A 378 38.42 12.53 -17.68
N ALA A 379 39.03 11.72 -16.79
CA ALA A 379 38.57 10.35 -16.54
C ALA A 379 37.18 10.33 -15.91
N LEU A 380 36.91 11.24 -14.96
CA LEU A 380 35.56 11.40 -14.40
C LEU A 380 34.56 11.81 -15.48
N GLU A 381 34.90 12.77 -16.35
CA GLU A 381 34.00 13.22 -17.41
C GLU A 381 33.70 12.10 -18.41
N ALA A 382 34.67 11.27 -18.77
CA ALA A 382 34.44 10.09 -19.61
C ALA A 382 33.49 9.09 -18.93
N GLU A 383 33.70 8.79 -17.65
CA GLU A 383 32.85 7.90 -16.85
C GLU A 383 31.40 8.41 -16.76
N LEU A 384 31.24 9.71 -16.46
CA LEU A 384 29.93 10.35 -16.37
C LEU A 384 29.25 10.50 -17.73
N HIS A 385 30.00 10.69 -18.81
CA HIS A 385 29.43 10.70 -20.16
C HIS A 385 28.85 9.34 -20.55
N GLU A 386 29.54 8.24 -20.21
CA GLU A 386 29.06 6.88 -20.50
C GLU A 386 27.87 6.50 -19.62
N PHE A 387 28.01 6.62 -18.30
CA PHE A 387 27.05 6.06 -17.34
C PHE A 387 26.12 7.09 -16.70
N GLY A 388 26.41 8.39 -16.80
CA GLY A 388 25.73 9.47 -16.06
C GLY A 388 26.11 9.53 -14.57
N HIS A 389 26.69 8.47 -14.01
CA HIS A 389 27.01 8.34 -12.59
C HIS A 389 28.18 7.37 -12.36
N ALA A 390 28.82 7.49 -11.19
CA ALA A 390 29.77 6.51 -10.67
C ALA A 390 29.66 6.42 -9.14
N LEU A 391 29.41 5.23 -8.62
CA LEU A 391 29.47 4.96 -7.18
C LEU A 391 30.86 4.45 -6.81
N VAL A 392 31.60 5.26 -6.05
CA VAL A 392 32.90 4.89 -5.52
C VAL A 392 32.72 4.23 -4.15
N ARG A 393 32.97 2.92 -4.09
CA ARG A 393 32.86 2.09 -2.89
C ARG A 393 34.24 1.61 -2.45
N SER A 394 35.03 2.53 -1.90
CA SER A 394 36.42 2.26 -1.52
C SER A 394 36.58 1.57 -0.16
N GLY A 395 35.53 1.56 0.67
CA GLY A 395 35.58 1.05 2.05
C GLY A 395 36.40 1.91 3.03
N ARG A 396 36.92 3.07 2.59
CA ARG A 396 37.75 3.98 3.40
C ARG A 396 37.31 5.44 3.21
N PRO A 397 37.53 6.32 4.19
CA PRO A 397 37.27 7.75 4.02
C PRO A 397 37.97 8.31 2.77
N ILE A 398 37.25 9.11 2.01
CA ILE A 398 37.74 9.83 0.84
C ILE A 398 37.86 11.32 1.17
N ASP A 399 38.94 11.95 0.70
CA ASP A 399 39.18 13.39 0.83
C ASP A 399 38.19 14.19 -0.01
N GLU A 400 37.37 15.01 0.64
CA GLU A 400 36.37 15.85 -0.03
C GLU A 400 36.98 16.92 -0.92
N GLY A 401 38.19 17.41 -0.59
CA GLY A 401 38.91 18.38 -1.40
C GLY A 401 39.29 17.79 -2.75
N LEU A 402 39.77 16.54 -2.75
CA LEU A 402 40.03 15.81 -4.00
C LEU A 402 38.77 15.57 -4.81
N VAL A 403 37.65 15.20 -4.16
CA VAL A 403 36.36 15.05 -4.86
C VAL A 403 35.94 16.38 -5.48
N LEU A 404 36.03 17.48 -4.74
CA LEU A 404 35.67 18.81 -5.24
C LEU A 404 36.55 19.25 -6.41
N ASP A 405 37.86 19.01 -6.33
CA ASP A 405 38.81 19.30 -7.42
C ASP A 405 38.47 18.47 -8.67
N LEU A 406 38.13 17.19 -8.51
CA LEU A 406 37.68 16.33 -9.61
C LEU A 406 36.40 16.88 -10.26
N LEU A 407 35.38 17.22 -9.46
CA LEU A 407 34.12 17.78 -9.96
C LEU A 407 34.34 19.14 -10.66
N ARG A 408 35.23 19.97 -10.12
CA ARG A 408 35.53 21.30 -10.67
C ARG A 408 36.23 21.19 -12.01
N GLY A 409 37.23 20.31 -12.14
CA GLY A 409 38.10 20.27 -13.31
C GLY A 409 38.66 21.66 -13.63
N SER A 410 38.55 22.08 -14.90
CA SER A 410 38.93 23.42 -15.36
C SER A 410 37.89 24.52 -15.10
N GLY A 411 36.73 24.18 -14.52
CA GLY A 411 35.66 25.12 -14.21
C GLY A 411 35.77 25.74 -12.81
N ASN A 412 34.66 26.26 -12.30
CA ASN A 412 34.56 26.84 -10.96
C ASN A 412 33.67 26.01 -10.03
N THR A 413 33.92 26.14 -8.72
CA THR A 413 32.99 25.69 -7.68
C THR A 413 31.73 26.56 -7.71
N MET A 414 30.57 25.99 -7.37
CA MET A 414 29.31 26.74 -7.32
C MET A 414 28.84 26.97 -5.89
N ASP A 415 28.34 28.16 -5.63
CA ASP A 415 27.67 28.50 -4.37
C ASP A 415 26.19 28.09 -4.41
N TYR A 416 25.71 27.51 -3.30
CA TYR A 416 24.33 27.07 -3.15
C TYR A 416 23.42 28.21 -2.64
N GLN A 417 23.16 29.22 -3.48
CA GLN A 417 22.41 30.42 -3.10
C GLN A 417 20.89 30.30 -3.35
N TYR A 418 20.48 29.72 -4.48
CA TYR A 418 19.09 29.75 -4.98
C TYR A 418 18.27 28.49 -4.68
N GLY A 419 18.79 27.62 -3.81
CA GLY A 419 18.13 26.41 -3.36
C GLY A 419 16.73 26.63 -2.78
N ASN A 420 15.88 25.60 -2.86
CA ASN A 420 14.54 25.64 -2.28
C ASN A 420 14.58 25.75 -0.76
N THR A 421 15.54 25.07 -0.12
CA THR A 421 15.82 25.14 1.31
C THR A 421 17.19 25.71 1.60
N ALA A 422 17.36 26.27 2.79
CA ALA A 422 18.69 26.56 3.31
C ALA A 422 19.47 25.26 3.54
N ARG A 423 20.75 25.27 3.19
CA ARG A 423 21.68 24.20 3.55
C ARG A 423 22.79 24.79 4.40
N GLU A 424 22.99 24.21 5.57
CA GLU A 424 24.14 24.50 6.41
C GLU A 424 25.34 23.69 5.93
N LYS A 425 26.56 24.17 6.21
CA LYS A 425 27.76 23.33 6.05
C LYS A 425 27.73 22.19 7.06
N VAL A 426 28.25 21.03 6.66
CA VAL A 426 28.55 19.95 7.61
C VAL A 426 29.74 20.41 8.47
N GLU A 427 29.65 20.27 9.79
CA GLU A 427 30.70 20.69 10.71
C GLU A 427 32.03 19.99 10.38
N GLY A 428 33.10 20.78 10.18
CA GLY A 428 34.41 20.26 9.81
C GLY A 428 34.55 19.72 8.38
N SER A 429 33.61 20.02 7.48
CA SER A 429 33.56 19.48 6.11
C SER A 429 33.35 20.60 5.07
N SER A 430 33.76 20.31 3.83
CA SER A 430 33.54 21.20 2.67
C SER A 430 32.14 21.03 2.07
N SER A 431 31.40 20.00 2.51
CA SER A 431 30.08 19.63 1.99
C SER A 431 28.91 20.32 2.70
N LEU A 432 27.80 20.44 1.98
CA LEU A 432 26.53 20.96 2.51
C LEU A 432 25.66 19.83 3.07
N LYS A 433 24.94 20.10 4.17
CA LYS A 433 23.89 19.20 4.70
C LYS A 433 22.75 19.08 3.68
N VAL A 434 22.21 17.88 3.52
CA VAL A 434 20.99 17.63 2.74
C VAL A 434 19.73 18.04 3.50
N THR A 435 18.63 18.20 2.76
CA THR A 435 17.37 18.79 3.22
C THR A 435 16.72 18.07 4.41
N PRO A 436 16.16 18.78 5.41
CA PRO A 436 15.62 18.19 6.64
C PRO A 436 14.17 17.68 6.51
N TRP A 437 13.78 17.18 5.33
CA TRP A 437 12.43 16.63 5.12
C TRP A 437 12.19 15.36 5.95
N PRO A 438 10.94 15.06 6.36
CA PRO A 438 10.61 13.89 7.19
C PRO A 438 11.24 12.59 6.67
N LYS A 439 11.93 11.85 7.55
CA LYS A 439 12.73 10.67 7.17
C LYS A 439 11.88 9.53 6.61
N GLU A 440 10.61 9.47 7.01
CA GLU A 440 9.62 8.47 6.62
C GLU A 440 9.12 8.65 5.17
N LEU A 441 9.31 9.85 4.60
CA LEU A 441 8.90 10.17 3.23
C LEU A 441 10.09 10.08 2.28
N SER A 442 9.80 9.69 1.04
CA SER A 442 10.74 9.84 -0.07
C SER A 442 10.88 11.32 -0.42
N ILE A 443 12.04 11.72 -0.90
CA ILE A 443 12.20 12.97 -1.67
C ILE A 443 12.13 12.57 -3.13
N LEU A 444 11.18 13.15 -3.86
CA LEU A 444 10.95 12.84 -5.27
C LEU A 444 12.16 13.17 -6.15
N PRO A 445 12.32 12.50 -7.31
CA PRO A 445 13.43 12.74 -8.23
C PRO A 445 13.49 14.20 -8.68
N HIS A 446 14.68 14.79 -8.63
CA HIS A 446 14.96 16.14 -9.13
C HIS A 446 16.42 16.26 -9.55
N ASN A 447 16.71 17.20 -10.45
CA ASN A 447 18.07 17.64 -10.76
C ASN A 447 18.35 18.90 -9.93
N GLU A 448 19.54 18.99 -9.32
CA GLU A 448 19.88 20.09 -8.42
C GLU A 448 19.83 21.43 -9.18
N LEU A 449 19.01 22.37 -8.71
CA LEU A 449 18.87 23.75 -9.20
C LEU A 449 18.45 23.95 -10.67
N THR A 450 18.02 22.93 -11.42
CA THR A 450 17.69 23.11 -12.86
C THR A 450 16.46 23.98 -13.12
N TYR A 451 15.64 24.26 -12.10
CA TYR A 451 14.59 25.28 -12.16
C TYR A 451 15.14 26.73 -12.16
N HIS A 452 16.46 26.94 -11.97
CA HIS A 452 17.14 28.23 -11.96
C HIS A 452 17.81 28.56 -13.31
N THR A 453 18.46 29.73 -13.45
CA THR A 453 19.23 30.14 -14.65
C THR A 453 20.54 29.41 -14.80
N GLU A 454 21.20 29.17 -13.68
CA GLU A 454 22.46 28.46 -13.63
C GLU A 454 22.36 27.32 -12.62
N PHE A 455 22.87 26.16 -13.00
CA PHE A 455 22.79 24.93 -12.22
C PHE A 455 24.08 24.13 -12.38
N PRO A 456 24.44 23.28 -11.40
CA PRO A 456 25.66 22.50 -11.48
C PRO A 456 25.55 21.40 -12.55
N LYS A 457 26.63 21.21 -13.32
CA LYS A 457 26.84 20.01 -14.14
C LYS A 457 27.06 18.81 -13.25
N ASN A 458 27.92 18.98 -12.23
CA ASN A 458 28.43 17.87 -11.45
C ASN A 458 27.94 17.99 -10.01
N ALA A 459 27.48 16.85 -9.47
CA ALA A 459 27.14 16.71 -8.06
C ALA A 459 27.85 15.49 -7.47
N ALA A 460 28.26 15.56 -6.20
CA ALA A 460 28.71 14.39 -5.44
C ALA A 460 27.99 14.29 -4.10
N PHE A 461 27.47 13.10 -3.81
CA PHE A 461 26.96 12.75 -2.50
C PHE A 461 27.97 11.89 -1.75
N ILE A 462 28.27 12.27 -0.51
CA ILE A 462 29.26 11.59 0.32
C ILE A 462 28.58 11.02 1.55
N CYS A 463 28.59 9.70 1.70
CA CYS A 463 27.99 9.04 2.87
C CYS A 463 28.93 9.14 4.07
N LYS A 464 28.57 10.00 5.02
CA LYS A 464 29.31 10.17 6.29
C LYS A 464 28.85 9.15 7.33
N LYS A 465 27.52 9.01 7.44
CA LYS A 465 26.85 8.06 8.33
C LYS A 465 25.62 7.49 7.59
N PRO A 466 25.63 6.21 7.18
CA PRO A 466 24.44 5.59 6.61
C PRO A 466 23.37 5.43 7.69
N ALA A 467 22.10 5.48 7.28
CA ALA A 467 21.02 5.09 8.17
C ALA A 467 21.10 3.58 8.48
N PRO A 468 20.69 3.13 9.67
CA PRO A 468 20.53 1.71 9.96
C PRO A 468 19.61 0.98 8.97
N TYR A 469 18.58 1.66 8.46
CA TYR A 469 17.58 1.11 7.55
C TYR A 469 17.20 2.12 6.47
N GLY A 470 17.29 1.72 5.20
CA GLY A 470 16.95 2.54 4.03
C GLY A 470 17.84 3.79 3.85
N GLY A 471 17.27 4.86 3.29
CA GLY A 471 17.92 6.17 3.21
C GLY A 471 18.95 6.33 2.11
N GLU A 472 18.98 5.44 1.13
CA GLU A 472 19.75 5.66 -0.08
C GLU A 472 19.39 6.97 -0.78
N THR A 473 20.37 7.54 -1.48
CA THR A 473 20.14 8.63 -2.42
C THR A 473 19.75 7.97 -3.73
N SER A 474 18.45 7.81 -3.96
CA SER A 474 17.98 7.19 -5.21
C SER A 474 18.37 8.03 -6.41
N ILE A 475 18.73 7.38 -7.52
CA ILE A 475 19.15 8.05 -8.76
C ILE A 475 18.39 7.49 -9.97
N TYR A 476 18.15 8.34 -10.95
CA TYR A 476 17.24 8.06 -12.07
C TYR A 476 17.80 8.68 -13.36
N ASP A 477 17.84 7.91 -14.45
CA ASP A 477 18.30 8.42 -15.76
C ASP A 477 17.16 9.19 -16.45
N CYS A 478 17.34 10.51 -16.63
CA CYS A 478 16.34 11.41 -17.22
C CYS A 478 16.07 11.12 -18.69
N ALA A 479 17.04 10.57 -19.43
CA ALA A 479 16.85 10.17 -20.82
C ALA A 479 15.99 8.90 -20.90
N ARG A 480 16.30 7.90 -20.09
CA ARG A 480 15.46 6.68 -19.98
C ARG A 480 14.06 7.00 -19.46
N ALA A 481 13.94 7.95 -18.52
CA ALA A 481 12.64 8.41 -18.04
C ALA A 481 11.81 9.02 -19.18
N PHE A 482 12.43 9.82 -20.05
CA PHE A 482 11.76 10.35 -21.23
C PHE A 482 11.30 9.25 -22.19
N GLU A 483 12.14 8.23 -22.42
CA GLU A 483 11.79 7.05 -23.23
C GLU A 483 10.63 6.23 -22.65
N ASN A 484 10.46 6.23 -21.32
CA ASN A 484 9.37 5.55 -20.62
C ASN A 484 8.06 6.35 -20.59
N LEU A 485 8.07 7.63 -21.00
CA LEU A 485 6.85 8.43 -21.02
C LEU A 485 5.85 7.88 -22.04
N PRO A 486 4.56 7.84 -21.69
CA PRO A 486 3.51 7.55 -22.65
C PRO A 486 3.52 8.52 -23.85
N PRO A 487 3.14 8.07 -25.06
CA PRO A 487 3.30 8.87 -26.28
C PRO A 487 2.58 10.24 -26.28
N ASP A 488 1.38 10.30 -25.71
CA ASP A 488 0.58 11.52 -25.60
C ASP A 488 1.24 12.56 -24.68
N LEU A 489 1.70 12.13 -23.50
CA LEU A 489 2.37 13.02 -22.55
C LEU A 489 3.73 13.46 -23.07
N ARG A 490 4.49 12.57 -23.72
CA ARG A 490 5.75 12.89 -24.39
C ARG A 490 5.56 14.00 -25.42
N THR A 491 4.59 13.84 -26.32
CA THR A 491 4.26 14.84 -27.35
C THR A 491 3.90 16.18 -26.72
N LYS A 492 3.15 16.18 -25.61
CA LYS A 492 2.80 17.42 -24.91
C LYS A 492 4.05 18.11 -24.33
N LEU A 493 4.92 17.36 -23.66
CA LEU A 493 6.15 17.86 -23.06
C LEU A 493 7.16 18.37 -24.10
N GLU A 494 7.19 17.81 -25.31
CA GLU A 494 8.03 18.30 -26.41
C GLU A 494 7.53 19.64 -26.98
N ASN A 495 6.21 19.86 -26.97
CA ASN A 495 5.58 21.05 -27.57
C ASN A 495 5.40 22.22 -26.59
N HIS A 496 5.52 21.96 -25.28
CA HIS A 496 5.29 22.95 -24.24
C HIS A 496 6.46 23.08 -23.28
N ASP A 497 6.77 24.33 -22.94
CA ASP A 497 7.66 24.63 -21.82
C ASP A 497 6.86 24.66 -20.51
N VAL A 498 7.56 24.80 -19.39
CA VAL A 498 6.94 25.04 -18.08
C VAL A 498 7.40 26.38 -17.50
N ILE A 499 6.62 26.95 -16.59
CA ILE A 499 7.00 28.13 -15.82
C ILE A 499 7.14 27.70 -14.36
N PHE A 500 8.33 27.90 -13.80
CA PHE A 500 8.55 27.76 -12.36
C PHE A 500 8.24 29.07 -11.67
N TYR A 501 7.45 29.00 -10.60
CA TYR A 501 7.08 30.13 -9.76
C TYR A 501 7.73 29.96 -8.40
N LYS A 502 8.49 30.95 -7.95
CA LYS A 502 9.06 30.93 -6.60
C LYS A 502 8.74 32.20 -5.85
N ARG A 503 8.17 32.04 -4.65
CA ARG A 503 7.72 33.14 -3.80
C ARG A 503 8.73 33.44 -2.70
N TYR A 504 8.90 34.72 -2.42
CA TYR A 504 9.79 35.24 -1.41
C TYR A 504 9.07 36.28 -0.53
N VAL A 505 9.44 36.33 0.75
CA VAL A 505 8.91 37.28 1.74
C VAL A 505 10.03 37.98 2.51
N LYS A 506 9.68 38.96 3.35
CA LYS A 506 10.62 39.60 4.25
C LYS A 506 11.05 38.61 5.33
N ALA A 507 12.27 38.77 5.86
CA ALA A 507 12.82 37.93 6.92
C ALA A 507 11.92 37.80 8.16
N LEU A 508 11.18 38.86 8.52
CA LEU A 508 10.25 38.83 9.66
C LEU A 508 8.98 38.00 9.38
N ASP A 509 8.66 37.78 8.11
CA ASP A 509 7.46 37.06 7.66
C ASP A 509 7.81 35.65 7.13
N HIS A 510 9.02 35.16 7.44
CA HIS A 510 9.67 33.96 6.90
C HIS A 510 9.10 32.62 7.42
N GLU A 511 7.81 32.57 7.79
CA GLU A 511 7.22 31.30 8.26
C GLU A 511 6.92 30.33 7.11
N ARG A 512 6.53 30.87 5.95
CA ARG A 512 6.03 30.09 4.81
C ARG A 512 6.93 30.12 3.58
N TYR A 513 7.54 31.25 3.28
CA TYR A 513 8.31 31.47 2.07
C TYR A 513 9.74 31.91 2.39
N PRO A 514 10.73 31.58 1.52
CA PRO A 514 12.11 31.98 1.69
C PRO A 514 12.28 33.50 1.75
N SER A 515 13.27 33.96 2.51
CA SER A 515 13.48 35.39 2.71
C SER A 515 14.25 35.97 1.54
N TRP A 516 13.79 37.10 0.99
CA TRP A 516 14.55 37.79 -0.06
C TRP A 516 15.88 38.37 0.45
N GLN A 517 15.96 38.76 1.73
CA GLN A 517 17.20 39.26 2.32
C GLN A 517 18.31 38.21 2.38
N ARG A 518 17.95 36.93 2.30
CA ARG A 518 18.92 35.85 2.16
C ARG A 518 19.59 35.83 0.78
N ILE A 519 18.94 36.36 -0.24
CA ILE A 519 19.45 36.42 -1.61
C ILE A 519 20.21 37.73 -1.86
N VAL A 520 19.61 38.86 -1.48
CA VAL A 520 20.11 40.21 -1.81
C VAL A 520 20.71 40.99 -0.63
N GLY A 521 20.73 40.41 0.57
CA GLY A 521 21.36 41.00 1.77
C GLY A 521 20.37 41.51 2.83
N GLU A 522 20.83 41.62 4.08
CA GLU A 522 20.00 41.89 5.27
C GLU A 522 19.18 43.19 5.22
N ASN A 523 19.70 44.22 4.55
CA ASN A 523 19.07 45.55 4.46
C ASN A 523 18.29 45.76 3.15
N ALA A 524 18.15 44.71 2.33
CA ALA A 524 17.53 44.82 1.02
C ALA A 524 16.00 44.90 1.08
N THR A 525 15.43 45.58 0.08
CA THR A 525 13.99 45.71 -0.14
C THR A 525 13.48 44.67 -1.13
N HIS A 526 12.16 44.59 -1.31
CA HIS A 526 11.56 43.74 -2.33
C HIS A 526 11.91 44.24 -3.76
N GLU A 527 12.12 45.55 -3.95
CA GLU A 527 12.54 46.12 -5.23
C GLU A 527 13.95 45.66 -5.63
N ASP A 528 14.86 45.55 -4.66
CA ASP A 528 16.22 45.02 -4.89
C ASP A 528 16.16 43.57 -5.39
N LEU A 529 15.25 42.77 -4.83
CA LEU A 529 15.02 41.39 -5.28
C LEU A 529 14.46 41.33 -6.70
N VAL A 530 13.48 42.19 -7.01
CA VAL A 530 12.90 42.29 -8.36
C VAL A 530 13.97 42.67 -9.37
N LYS A 531 14.83 43.64 -9.04
CA LYS A 531 15.95 44.06 -9.90
C LYS A 531 16.97 42.93 -10.07
N HIS A 532 17.31 42.22 -9.00
CA HIS A 532 18.23 41.08 -9.03
C HIS A 532 17.75 40.00 -9.98
N PHE A 533 16.54 39.49 -9.79
CA PHE A 533 15.98 38.44 -10.65
C PHE A 533 15.69 38.94 -12.07
N GLY A 534 15.21 40.18 -12.23
CA GLY A 534 15.01 40.78 -13.55
C GLY A 534 16.29 40.85 -14.37
N SER A 535 17.44 41.12 -13.74
CA SER A 535 18.75 41.10 -14.41
C SER A 535 19.18 39.71 -14.90
N MET A 536 18.63 38.65 -14.32
CA MET A 536 18.84 37.26 -14.71
C MET A 536 17.77 36.74 -15.69
N GLY A 537 16.86 37.60 -16.15
CA GLY A 537 15.82 37.24 -17.13
C GLY A 537 14.55 36.64 -16.53
N TYR A 538 14.30 36.83 -15.23
CA TYR A 538 13.03 36.47 -14.62
C TYR A 538 11.97 37.54 -14.87
N GLU A 539 10.72 37.10 -14.95
CA GLU A 539 9.58 37.97 -14.72
C GLU A 539 9.24 37.97 -13.22
N CYS A 540 8.86 39.12 -12.68
CA CYS A 540 8.56 39.26 -11.25
C CYS A 540 7.19 39.92 -11.08
N ALA A 541 6.41 39.42 -10.12
CA ALA A 541 5.18 40.02 -9.65
C ALA A 541 5.27 40.31 -8.15
N VAL A 542 4.70 41.44 -7.71
CA VAL A 542 4.63 41.81 -6.30
C VAL A 542 3.16 41.96 -5.92
N PHE A 543 2.75 41.29 -4.85
CA PHE A 543 1.39 41.35 -4.33
C PHE A 543 1.34 41.16 -2.82
N GLU A 544 0.21 41.50 -2.20
CA GLU A 544 -0.03 41.30 -0.78
C GLU A 544 -0.83 40.01 -0.57
N LEU A 545 -0.37 39.16 0.36
CA LEU A 545 -1.17 38.06 0.89
C LEU A 545 -1.75 38.45 2.23
N GLU A 546 -3.05 38.23 2.39
CA GLU A 546 -3.73 38.28 3.69
C GLU A 546 -3.76 36.87 4.30
N ASP A 547 -3.10 36.68 5.43
CA ASP A 547 -3.08 35.42 6.18
C ASP A 547 -3.22 35.71 7.68
N ASN A 548 -4.13 35.02 8.37
CA ASN A 548 -4.43 35.20 9.80
C ASN A 548 -4.62 36.66 10.27
N GLY A 549 -5.12 37.54 9.38
CA GLY A 549 -5.34 38.97 9.67
C GLY A 549 -4.11 39.87 9.52
N GLY A 550 -2.96 39.33 9.11
CA GLY A 550 -1.76 40.07 8.71
C GLY A 550 -1.65 40.23 7.19
N ARG A 551 -0.98 41.29 6.74
CA ARG A 551 -0.62 41.52 5.33
C ARG A 551 0.86 41.29 5.12
N THR A 552 1.20 40.42 4.18
CA THR A 552 2.57 40.09 3.84
C THR A 552 2.84 40.40 2.37
N THR A 553 3.79 41.28 2.12
CA THR A 553 4.30 41.53 0.76
C THR A 553 5.04 40.30 0.26
N VAL A 554 4.64 39.81 -0.91
CA VAL A 554 5.24 38.66 -1.59
C VAL A 554 5.84 39.10 -2.91
N VAL A 555 7.07 38.66 -3.18
CA VAL A 555 7.67 38.71 -4.51
C VAL A 555 7.61 37.33 -5.12
N GLU A 556 6.87 37.17 -6.21
CA GLU A 556 6.83 35.96 -7.01
C GLU A 556 7.72 36.13 -8.24
N THR A 557 8.70 35.24 -8.36
CA THR A 557 9.59 35.14 -9.52
C THR A 557 9.08 34.06 -10.46
N ARG A 558 9.17 34.30 -11.77
CA ARG A 558 8.67 33.41 -12.82
C ARG A 558 9.76 33.18 -13.84
N LEU A 559 9.95 31.91 -14.19
CA LEU A 559 11.01 31.51 -15.09
C LEU A 559 10.56 30.37 -15.99
N LYS A 560 10.53 30.64 -17.29
CA LYS A 560 10.27 29.63 -18.31
C LYS A 560 11.45 28.67 -18.41
N ARG A 561 11.18 27.38 -18.36
CA ARG A 561 12.17 26.30 -18.47
C ARG A 561 11.65 25.18 -19.38
N PRO A 562 12.55 24.41 -20.02
CA PRO A 562 12.14 23.24 -20.79
C PRO A 562 11.34 22.27 -19.92
N ALA A 563 10.32 21.65 -20.49
CA ALA A 563 9.82 20.39 -19.96
C ALA A 563 10.71 19.21 -20.40
N VAL A 564 11.31 19.34 -21.58
CA VAL A 564 12.28 18.41 -22.20
C VAL A 564 13.47 19.21 -22.72
N TYR A 565 14.68 18.68 -22.54
CA TYR A 565 15.90 19.27 -23.08
C TYR A 565 16.82 18.21 -23.68
N GLU A 566 17.64 18.64 -24.64
CA GLU A 566 18.64 17.84 -25.32
C GLU A 566 19.99 17.93 -24.61
N TYR A 567 20.56 16.79 -24.26
CA TYR A 567 21.85 16.69 -23.62
C TYR A 567 22.59 15.41 -24.04
N GLN A 568 23.86 15.53 -24.44
CA GLN A 568 24.70 14.42 -24.90
C GLN A 568 24.05 13.53 -25.99
N GLY A 569 23.20 14.11 -26.85
CA GLY A 569 22.50 13.38 -27.91
C GLY A 569 21.22 12.66 -27.49
N HIS A 570 20.74 12.92 -26.26
CA HIS A 570 19.50 12.37 -25.72
C HIS A 570 18.51 13.47 -25.35
N SER A 571 17.21 13.21 -25.58
CA SER A 571 16.12 13.97 -25.00
C SER A 571 15.90 13.55 -23.55
N CYS A 572 15.94 14.50 -22.62
CA CYS A 572 15.84 14.26 -21.18
C CYS A 572 14.58 14.90 -20.60
N LEU A 573 13.88 14.16 -19.74
CA LEU A 573 12.77 14.69 -18.95
C LEU A 573 13.29 15.63 -17.85
N HIS A 574 12.71 16.81 -17.72
CA HIS A 574 13.06 17.74 -16.65
C HIS A 574 12.47 17.31 -15.30
N SER A 575 13.24 16.53 -14.56
CA SER A 575 12.80 15.91 -13.29
C SER A 575 12.40 16.91 -12.19
N SER A 576 12.94 18.13 -12.19
CA SER A 576 12.55 19.18 -11.23
C SER A 576 11.08 19.57 -11.28
N ILE A 577 10.35 19.21 -12.35
CA ILE A 577 8.88 19.33 -12.41
C ILE A 577 8.25 18.36 -11.41
N VAL A 578 8.69 17.10 -11.39
CA VAL A 578 8.19 16.07 -10.47
C VAL A 578 8.64 16.34 -9.03
N GLY A 579 9.87 16.82 -8.84
CA GLY A 579 10.41 17.16 -7.52
C GLY A 579 9.60 18.18 -6.72
N ILE A 580 8.66 18.88 -7.34
CA ILE A 580 7.79 19.89 -6.71
C ILE A 580 6.29 19.57 -6.83
N SER A 581 5.96 18.29 -7.03
CA SER A 581 4.58 17.84 -7.21
C SER A 581 3.69 18.24 -6.02
N PRO A 582 2.50 18.81 -6.27
CA PRO A 582 1.59 19.25 -5.21
C PRO A 582 1.17 18.13 -4.25
N TYR A 583 0.98 16.90 -4.74
CA TYR A 583 0.59 15.76 -3.89
C TYR A 583 1.65 15.39 -2.86
N TRP A 584 2.93 15.62 -3.17
CA TRP A 584 4.01 15.39 -2.22
C TRP A 584 4.03 16.48 -1.16
N TYR A 585 3.84 17.74 -1.58
CA TYR A 585 3.74 18.88 -0.67
C TYR A 585 2.56 18.76 0.29
N GLU A 586 1.42 18.23 -0.16
CA GLU A 586 0.27 17.98 0.70
C GLU A 586 0.60 16.99 1.85
N LYS A 587 1.52 16.04 1.63
CA LYS A 587 1.98 15.11 2.68
C LYS A 587 2.88 15.76 3.73
N VAL A 588 3.78 16.65 3.30
CA VAL A 588 4.75 17.31 4.22
C VAL A 588 4.23 18.61 4.82
N TRP A 589 3.28 19.26 4.15
CA TRP A 589 2.80 20.60 4.45
C TRP A 589 1.32 20.78 4.03
N PRO A 590 0.37 20.04 4.65
CA PRO A 590 -1.01 19.99 4.22
C PRO A 590 -1.71 21.35 4.25
N GLY A 591 -2.55 21.60 3.24
CA GLY A 591 -3.35 22.82 3.15
C GLY A 591 -2.56 24.12 2.95
N ARG A 592 -1.26 24.05 2.61
CA ARG A 592 -0.47 25.24 2.26
C ARG A 592 0.16 25.14 0.89
N GLU A 593 0.11 26.23 0.15
CA GLU A 593 0.81 26.35 -1.12
C GLU A 593 2.33 26.39 -0.90
N PRO A 594 3.10 25.57 -1.64
CA PRO A 594 4.54 25.47 -1.47
C PRO A 594 5.26 26.71 -2.02
N PRO A 595 6.50 26.96 -1.56
CA PRO A 595 7.30 28.12 -2.00
C PRO A 595 7.71 28.07 -3.47
N LEU A 596 7.74 26.88 -4.06
CA LEU A 596 8.09 26.62 -5.46
C LEU A 596 6.98 25.78 -6.09
N THR A 597 6.37 26.30 -7.16
CA THR A 597 5.32 25.63 -7.95
C THR A 597 5.66 25.67 -9.45
N VAL A 598 4.90 24.93 -10.25
CA VAL A 598 5.07 24.85 -11.70
C VAL A 598 3.74 24.81 -12.42
N SER A 599 3.68 25.46 -13.58
CA SER A 599 2.57 25.40 -14.53
C SER A 599 3.11 25.19 -15.94
N TRP A 600 2.21 24.89 -16.89
CA TRP A 600 2.51 24.94 -18.32
C TRP A 600 2.79 26.39 -18.75
N ASP A 601 3.49 26.56 -19.86
CA ASP A 601 3.86 27.89 -20.35
C ASP A 601 2.72 28.75 -20.89
N ASP A 602 1.52 28.18 -21.01
CA ASP A 602 0.25 28.89 -21.23
C ASP A 602 -0.42 29.36 -19.92
N GLY A 603 0.17 29.02 -18.76
CA GLY A 603 -0.32 29.33 -17.43
C GLY A 603 -1.27 28.29 -16.83
N SER A 604 -1.66 27.25 -17.57
CA SER A 604 -2.53 26.19 -17.06
C SER A 604 -1.78 25.29 -16.06
N PRO A 605 -2.45 24.80 -15.00
CA PRO A 605 -1.80 23.92 -14.02
C PRO A 605 -1.50 22.55 -14.64
N LEU A 606 -0.42 21.91 -14.18
CA LEU A 606 -0.20 20.49 -14.44
C LEU A 606 -1.21 19.67 -13.62
N SER A 607 -1.82 18.66 -14.23
CA SER A 607 -2.78 17.80 -13.56
C SER A 607 -2.08 16.78 -12.64
N PHE A 608 -2.82 16.23 -11.67
CA PHE A 608 -2.31 15.14 -10.83
C PHE A 608 -1.85 13.94 -11.68
N GLU A 609 -2.62 13.59 -12.71
CA GLU A 609 -2.31 12.49 -13.61
C GLU A 609 -1.00 12.74 -14.37
N GLU A 610 -0.75 13.97 -14.82
CA GLU A 610 0.50 14.34 -15.48
C GLU A 610 1.69 14.18 -14.55
N PHE A 611 1.62 14.71 -13.32
CA PHE A 611 2.69 14.52 -12.33
C PHE A 611 2.93 13.05 -12.03
N PHE A 612 1.87 12.29 -11.77
CA PHE A 612 1.96 10.87 -11.46
C PHE A 612 2.59 10.05 -12.59
N ARG A 613 2.22 10.33 -13.85
CA ARG A 613 2.79 9.64 -15.02
C ARG A 613 4.27 9.99 -15.25
N MET A 614 4.67 11.24 -14.99
CA MET A 614 6.09 11.63 -15.02
C MET A 614 6.88 10.99 -13.88
N ASP A 615 6.33 10.93 -12.67
CA ASP A 615 6.94 10.25 -11.51
C ASP A 615 7.12 8.75 -11.78
N LYS A 616 6.10 8.08 -12.34
CA LYS A 616 6.16 6.67 -12.74
C LYS A 616 7.23 6.43 -13.81
N ALA A 617 7.38 7.34 -14.78
CA ALA A 617 8.40 7.26 -15.82
C ALA A 617 9.83 7.40 -15.25
N LEU A 618 10.05 8.37 -14.34
CA LEU A 618 11.31 8.53 -13.61
C LEU A 618 11.61 7.34 -12.72
N SER A 619 10.65 6.91 -11.92
CA SER A 619 10.77 5.74 -11.03
C SER A 619 11.15 4.48 -11.80
N SER A 620 10.54 4.25 -12.97
CA SER A 620 10.89 3.11 -13.84
C SER A 620 12.31 3.19 -14.43
N ALA A 621 12.93 4.37 -14.42
CA ALA A 621 14.31 4.62 -14.83
C ALA A 621 15.31 4.65 -13.65
N ARG A 622 14.92 4.16 -12.46
CA ARG A 622 15.79 4.10 -11.28
C ARG A 622 17.01 3.21 -11.52
N ILE A 623 18.15 3.66 -11.00
CA ILE A 623 19.41 2.95 -10.97
C ILE A 623 19.66 2.49 -9.53
N PHE A 624 19.84 1.18 -9.34
CA PHE A 624 19.98 0.52 -8.04
C PHE A 624 21.43 0.10 -7.76
N TYR A 625 21.91 0.44 -6.56
CA TYR A 625 23.31 0.23 -6.14
C TYR A 625 23.48 -0.45 -4.77
N ASP A 626 22.42 -1.09 -4.26
CA ASP A 626 22.43 -1.82 -2.98
C ASP A 626 22.78 -0.93 -1.77
N ASN A 627 21.96 0.12 -1.56
CA ASN A 627 22.02 1.05 -0.44
C ASN A 627 23.38 1.78 -0.21
N TRP A 628 23.38 2.72 0.72
CA TRP A 628 24.59 3.41 1.17
C TRP A 628 25.48 2.50 2.02
N ARG A 629 26.80 2.55 1.78
CA ARG A 629 27.82 2.12 2.75
C ARG A 629 28.58 3.33 3.27
N GLN A 630 29.11 3.22 4.49
CA GLN A 630 29.90 4.30 5.06
C GLN A 630 31.11 4.59 4.15
N HIS A 631 31.37 5.87 3.90
CA HIS A 631 32.43 6.37 3.00
C HIS A 631 32.20 6.20 1.50
N ASP A 632 31.06 5.66 1.07
CA ASP A 632 30.71 5.68 -0.35
C ASP A 632 30.62 7.14 -0.85
N VAL A 633 31.08 7.36 -2.08
CA VAL A 633 30.97 8.63 -2.81
C VAL A 633 30.24 8.38 -4.12
N LEU A 634 29.07 8.98 -4.27
CA LEU A 634 28.28 8.91 -5.51
C LEU A 634 28.53 10.18 -6.33
N LEU A 635 29.16 10.04 -7.48
CA LEU A 635 29.46 11.11 -8.44
C LEU A 635 28.39 11.10 -9.53
N LEU A 636 27.82 12.26 -9.87
CA LEU A 636 26.70 12.39 -10.80
C LEU A 636 26.96 13.49 -11.83
N ASP A 637 26.58 13.19 -13.08
CA ASP A 637 26.17 14.21 -14.04
C ASP A 637 24.74 14.64 -13.66
N ASN A 638 24.64 15.78 -12.99
CA ASN A 638 23.40 16.36 -12.48
C ASN A 638 22.43 16.79 -13.60
N VAL A 639 22.88 16.83 -14.86
CA VAL A 639 22.00 17.09 -16.00
C VAL A 639 21.35 15.80 -16.47
N ARG A 640 22.09 14.70 -16.57
CA ARG A 640 21.53 13.41 -17.04
C ARG A 640 20.83 12.62 -15.94
N ILE A 641 21.35 12.68 -14.71
CA ILE A 641 20.89 11.85 -13.60
C ILE A 641 20.17 12.71 -12.56
N ALA A 642 18.87 12.47 -12.40
CA ALA A 642 18.10 13.00 -11.29
C ALA A 642 18.37 12.20 -10.01
N HIS A 643 18.22 12.82 -8.86
CA HIS A 643 18.35 12.17 -7.57
C HIS A 643 17.16 12.46 -6.65
N GLY A 644 16.95 11.58 -5.69
CA GLY A 644 15.96 11.68 -4.64
C GLY A 644 16.53 11.19 -3.31
N ARG A 645 15.62 10.84 -2.40
CA ARG A 645 15.98 10.18 -1.15
C ARG A 645 14.94 9.13 -0.84
N MET A 646 15.35 7.90 -0.56
CA MET A 646 14.43 6.86 -0.11
C MET A 646 14.07 7.06 1.38
N PRO A 647 12.90 6.57 1.83
CA PRO A 647 12.54 6.55 3.24
C PRO A 647 13.60 5.86 4.12
N PHE A 648 13.76 6.29 5.37
CA PHE A 648 14.75 5.72 6.29
C PHE A 648 14.37 5.80 7.76
N MET A 649 15.04 4.98 8.57
CA MET A 649 14.95 5.01 10.03
C MET A 649 16.32 5.19 10.67
N GLY A 650 16.35 5.87 11.81
CA GLY A 650 17.58 6.21 12.54
C GLY A 650 18.22 7.52 12.04
N GLU A 651 19.50 7.69 12.34
CA GLU A 651 20.27 8.88 11.96
C GLU A 651 21.02 8.65 10.66
N ARG A 652 21.10 9.69 9.83
CA ARG A 652 21.78 9.68 8.54
C ARG A 652 22.50 11.00 8.32
N THR A 653 23.73 10.94 7.84
CA THR A 653 24.51 12.12 7.44
C THR A 653 25.10 11.92 6.05
N THR A 654 24.69 12.78 5.12
CA THR A 654 25.18 12.81 3.74
C THR A 654 25.59 14.23 3.40
N GLY A 655 26.79 14.38 2.85
CA GLY A 655 27.29 15.65 2.32
C GLY A 655 26.98 15.79 0.83
N LEU A 656 26.71 17.01 0.36
CA LEU A 656 26.63 17.37 -1.06
C LEU A 656 27.79 18.29 -1.43
N LEU A 657 28.43 18.01 -2.57
CA LEU A 657 29.33 18.91 -3.29
C LEU A 657 28.77 19.16 -4.68
N ILE A 658 28.92 20.38 -5.20
CA ILE A 658 28.47 20.76 -6.54
C ILE A 658 29.53 21.63 -7.24
N ALA A 659 29.68 21.48 -8.55
CA ALA A 659 30.61 22.26 -9.34
C ALA A 659 30.20 22.39 -10.81
N GLN A 660 30.87 23.31 -11.50
CA GLN A 660 30.70 23.66 -12.91
C GLN A 660 29.28 24.16 -13.25
N ALA A 661 29.14 25.46 -13.46
CA ALA A 661 27.86 26.06 -13.83
C ALA A 661 27.51 25.80 -15.30
N LEU A 662 26.29 25.31 -15.51
CA LEU A 662 25.64 25.18 -16.81
C LEU A 662 24.36 26.01 -16.84
N ARG A 663 23.83 26.24 -18.05
CA ARG A 663 22.54 26.86 -18.27
C ARG A 663 21.81 26.22 -19.43
N PHE A 664 20.48 26.36 -19.44
CA PHE A 664 19.67 26.03 -20.60
C PHE A 664 19.77 27.14 -21.66
N ARG A 665 19.82 26.74 -22.93
CA ARG A 665 19.76 27.63 -24.09
C ARG A 665 18.78 27.06 -25.10
N LYS A 666 17.85 27.89 -25.58
CA LYS A 666 16.93 27.49 -26.66
C LYS A 666 17.57 27.78 -28.01
N ASP A 667 17.66 26.79 -28.88
CA ASP A 667 18.15 26.90 -30.26
C ASP A 667 17.21 26.15 -31.21
N ALA A 668 16.86 26.76 -32.34
CA ALA A 668 15.95 26.20 -33.35
C ALA A 668 14.63 25.58 -32.83
N GLY A 669 14.14 26.02 -31.67
CA GLY A 669 12.92 25.50 -31.03
C GLY A 669 13.14 24.47 -29.92
N SER A 670 14.33 23.87 -29.85
CA SER A 670 14.71 22.88 -28.84
C SER A 670 15.59 23.50 -27.75
N TRP A 671 15.50 22.97 -26.53
CA TRP A 671 16.37 23.38 -25.43
C TRP A 671 17.61 22.50 -25.38
N HIS A 672 18.76 23.13 -25.25
CA HIS A 672 20.06 22.50 -25.08
C HIS A 672 20.71 23.00 -23.79
N VAL A 673 21.78 22.33 -23.36
CA VAL A 673 22.57 22.73 -22.19
C VAL A 673 23.94 23.22 -22.65
N GLU A 674 24.41 24.34 -22.11
CA GLU A 674 25.74 24.88 -22.39
C GLU A 674 26.46 25.36 -21.12
N PRO A 675 27.81 25.37 -21.11
CA PRO A 675 28.60 25.92 -20.02
C PRO A 675 28.40 27.44 -19.84
N VAL A 676 28.40 27.89 -18.59
CA VAL A 676 28.51 29.32 -18.24
C VAL A 676 29.99 29.70 -18.32
N LYS A 677 30.30 30.74 -19.11
CA LYS A 677 31.68 31.21 -19.34
C LYS A 677 32.19 32.13 -18.24
#